data_AF-A0A088RX50-F1
#
_entry.id   AF-A0A088RX50-F1
#
_cell.length_a   1.000
_cell.length_b   1.000
_cell.length_c   1.000
_cell.angle_alpha   90.00
_cell.angle_beta   90.00
_cell.angle_gamma   90.00
#
_symmetry.space_group_name_H-M   'P 1'
#
loop_
_entity.id
_entity.type
_entity.pdbx_description
1 polymer ?
#
loop_
_entity_poly.entity_id
_entity_poly.type
_entity_poly.pdbx_seq_one_letter_code
_entity_poly.pdbx_strand_id
1 'polypeptide(L)'
;MRRVCLDPPHPTRFVEHIYIELKDKICLAARLFMPKDASSEKRYPAILEYIPYRKRNGTRTRDEPMHGFFAGQGYVSVRVDMRGAGESDGLLLDEYLKQEQDDALEVIDWISKQPWSTGDVGMMGKSWGGFNSLQVAARRPPALRAIVVLGFTHNRFTDDIHWKGGCLLNDNFWWGCLMQGFLSCPPDSDIVGDRWKEMWLERLDKMPLNAADWAEHHRYDAYWQQGSIQEDYSSIQVPVLLVDGWADSYTNALFHFLEELKVPCKAICGPWAHVYPQDGTPLPQMNFLRAATDWWDYWMKGITDNNVPSWPALQAYIEDSLPPCTSKPVAPGKWVAMDKWVNAEAPTVAYGLGAQRFLTEISKDSANMATGTVMVRTPLNHGLMSGEWMGAGVLGETAGDQRIDNGLTVTYTSAPLTASMDILGQPTFSVRLTCDQPKGLLFAQLCDIAPDGAATHITYGMKNLVHCGPEGDRAIALVQPGQAVQVTVKMDFCGYCVPAGHSVSLSLANNYWPMVWCSPANTTLLLDAATAVFLVPVLHPSAAIVPGPDPIPEVAASTPMTVISPGYVDRFVSYDIVRDTWTCVTSGVGGVFGEGIFRFDDIDTTLEHNLRRELTLSNRDPLSAHYTVTQKVKVNRPRCVTDVNITSTQHCDAEYLYIRSTIKATYNDEEVFEKNLFRRVRREAI
;
A
#
# COMPACT_ATOMS: atom_id res chain seq x y z
N MET A 1 -21.97 -0.36 10.13
CA MET A 1 -21.87 0.53 11.31
C MET A 1 -21.19 -0.28 12.41
N ARG A 2 -20.08 0.22 12.98
CA ARG A 2 -19.30 -0.49 14.00
C ARG A 2 -20.11 -0.59 15.30
N ARG A 3 -20.01 -1.73 15.99
CA ARG A 3 -20.59 -1.94 17.31
C ARG A 3 -19.55 -1.59 18.38
N VAL A 4 -19.89 -0.67 19.27
CA VAL A 4 -19.01 -0.33 20.40
C VAL A 4 -19.21 -1.36 21.51
N CYS A 5 -18.12 -1.99 21.95
CA CYS A 5 -18.10 -2.89 23.09
C CYS A 5 -18.14 -2.05 24.40
N LEU A 6 -19.31 -1.96 25.01
CA LEU A 6 -19.52 -1.17 26.23
C LEU A 6 -19.14 -1.91 27.51
N ASP A 7 -19.26 -3.25 27.51
CA ASP A 7 -18.98 -4.12 28.66
C ASP A 7 -17.91 -5.17 28.28
N PRO A 8 -16.62 -4.77 28.23
CA PRO A 8 -15.54 -5.70 27.91
C PRO A 8 -15.33 -6.73 29.04
N PRO A 9 -14.87 -7.96 28.73
CA PRO A 9 -14.54 -8.98 29.73
C PRO A 9 -13.55 -8.51 30.81
N HIS A 10 -12.65 -7.60 30.43
CA HIS A 10 -11.71 -6.95 31.33
C HIS A 10 -11.92 -5.43 31.31
N PRO A 11 -12.20 -4.79 32.47
CA PRO A 11 -12.15 -3.34 32.58
C PRO A 11 -10.76 -2.83 32.19
N THR A 12 -10.68 -1.76 31.42
CA THR A 12 -9.42 -1.26 30.86
C THR A 12 -8.93 0.03 31.54
N ARG A 13 -7.63 0.30 31.39
CA ARG A 13 -6.99 1.58 31.67
C ARG A 13 -5.94 1.85 30.59
N PHE A 14 -5.55 3.11 30.44
CA PHE A 14 -4.48 3.49 29.52
C PHE A 14 -3.38 4.27 30.24
N VAL A 15 -2.16 4.14 29.75
CA VAL A 15 -1.02 4.97 30.11
C VAL A 15 -0.73 5.87 28.92
N GLU A 16 -1.03 7.15 29.06
CA GLU A 16 -0.97 8.14 27.97
C GLU A 16 0.44 8.25 27.36
N HIS A 17 1.46 8.18 28.20
CA HIS A 17 2.85 8.27 27.77
C HIS A 17 3.78 7.52 28.75
N ILE A 18 4.76 6.83 28.18
CA ILE A 18 5.94 6.29 28.87
C ILE A 18 7.14 6.31 27.90
N TYR A 19 8.35 6.31 28.45
CA TYR A 19 9.57 6.08 27.70
C TYR A 19 10.11 4.66 27.88
N ILE A 20 10.51 4.06 26.78
CA ILE A 20 11.28 2.82 26.72
C ILE A 20 12.72 3.23 26.42
N GLU A 21 13.60 3.18 27.42
CA GLU A 21 15.02 3.47 27.26
C GLU A 21 15.73 2.27 26.61
N LEU A 22 16.32 2.49 25.45
CA LEU A 22 17.14 1.52 24.73
C LEU A 22 18.58 1.48 25.25
N LYS A 23 19.37 0.49 24.84
CA LYS A 23 20.77 0.35 25.28
C LYS A 23 21.65 1.54 24.91
N ASP A 24 21.39 2.18 23.77
CA ASP A 24 22.10 3.37 23.30
C ASP A 24 21.63 4.67 23.95
N LYS A 25 20.76 4.59 24.98
CA LYS A 25 20.18 5.71 25.74
C LYS A 25 19.11 6.50 25.01
N ILE A 26 18.69 6.05 23.84
CA ILE A 26 17.55 6.64 23.13
C ILE A 26 16.26 6.21 23.81
N CYS A 27 15.40 7.17 24.11
CA CYS A 27 14.09 6.88 24.70
C CYS A 27 13.03 6.84 23.60
N LEU A 28 12.37 5.70 23.42
CA LEU A 28 11.20 5.58 22.55
C LEU A 28 9.91 5.86 23.33
N ALA A 29 9.05 6.72 22.80
CA ALA A 29 7.77 7.05 23.39
C ALA A 29 6.72 5.97 23.08
N ALA A 30 5.99 5.54 24.10
CA ALA A 30 4.93 4.55 23.96
C ALA A 30 3.62 4.99 24.63
N ARG A 31 2.51 4.40 24.19
CA ARG A 31 1.20 4.47 24.82
C ARG A 31 0.73 3.04 25.07
N LEU A 32 0.19 2.79 26.27
CA LEU A 32 -0.23 1.46 26.68
C LEU A 32 -1.74 1.44 26.89
N PHE A 33 -2.38 0.38 26.42
CA PHE A 33 -3.77 0.04 26.69
C PHE A 33 -3.77 -1.32 27.37
N MET A 34 -4.36 -1.43 28.57
CA MET A 34 -4.22 -2.65 29.37
C MET A 34 -5.41 -2.90 30.30
N PRO A 35 -5.64 -4.17 30.69
CA PRO A 35 -6.54 -4.51 31.78
C PRO A 35 -6.20 -3.72 33.05
N LYS A 36 -7.23 -3.26 33.75
CA LYS A 36 -7.10 -2.42 34.94
C LYS A 36 -6.31 -3.12 36.06
N ASP A 37 -6.44 -4.43 36.14
CA ASP A 37 -5.82 -5.34 37.11
C ASP A 37 -4.46 -5.91 36.65
N ALA A 38 -3.95 -5.49 35.48
CA ALA A 38 -2.62 -5.87 35.00
C ALA A 38 -1.53 -5.44 35.99
N SER A 39 -0.81 -6.43 36.55
CA SER A 39 0.14 -6.31 37.66
C SER A 39 1.13 -7.47 37.70
N SER A 40 2.06 -7.48 38.66
CA SER A 40 2.97 -8.61 38.88
C SER A 40 2.27 -9.92 39.24
N GLU A 41 1.08 -9.83 39.83
CA GLU A 41 0.25 -10.97 40.27
C GLU A 41 -0.69 -11.44 39.15
N LYS A 42 -1.16 -10.52 38.30
CA LYS A 42 -2.03 -10.84 37.17
C LYS A 42 -1.44 -10.30 35.87
N ARG A 43 -0.83 -11.22 35.12
CA ARG A 43 -0.05 -10.94 33.92
C ARG A 43 -0.83 -11.26 32.66
N TYR A 44 -0.53 -10.52 31.60
CA TYR A 44 -1.19 -10.59 30.32
C TYR A 44 -0.15 -10.60 29.18
N PRO A 45 -0.41 -11.30 28.07
CA PRO A 45 0.44 -11.20 26.90
C PRO A 45 0.26 -9.83 26.23
N ALA A 46 1.25 -9.44 25.43
CA ALA A 46 1.33 -8.09 24.86
C ALA A 46 1.18 -8.07 23.34
N ILE A 47 0.55 -7.04 22.79
CA ILE A 47 0.48 -6.80 21.33
C ILE A 47 1.27 -5.53 21.04
N LEU A 48 2.35 -5.64 20.27
CA LEU A 48 3.17 -4.51 19.83
C LEU A 48 2.69 -3.99 18.47
N GLU A 49 2.51 -2.68 18.38
CA GLU A 49 2.50 -1.96 17.13
C GLU A 49 3.59 -0.88 17.14
N TYR A 50 4.48 -0.92 16.14
CA TYR A 50 5.69 -0.12 16.06
C TYR A 50 5.73 0.63 14.73
N ILE A 51 5.47 1.94 14.73
CA ILE A 51 5.28 2.74 13.52
C ILE A 51 5.68 4.21 13.73
N PRO A 52 5.99 4.99 12.67
CA PRO A 52 6.47 6.37 12.80
C PRO A 52 5.34 7.42 12.77
N TYR A 53 4.08 7.01 12.96
CA TYR A 53 2.90 7.85 12.65
C TYR A 53 2.29 8.60 13.84
N ARG A 54 3.07 8.87 14.90
CA ARG A 54 2.69 9.69 16.07
C ARG A 54 1.48 9.18 16.86
N LYS A 55 1.75 8.44 17.94
CA LYS A 55 0.72 7.81 18.79
C LYS A 55 -0.26 8.79 19.44
N ARG A 56 0.17 10.05 19.61
CA ARG A 56 -0.54 11.06 20.40
C ARG A 56 -1.60 11.82 19.62
N ASN A 57 -1.39 12.03 18.33
CA ASN A 57 -2.30 12.81 17.47
C ASN A 57 -2.43 12.26 16.04
N GLY A 58 -1.40 11.65 15.47
CA GLY A 58 -1.45 11.11 14.10
C GLY A 58 -2.31 9.86 13.98
N THR A 59 -2.07 8.86 14.83
CA THR A 59 -2.84 7.58 14.80
C THR A 59 -3.89 7.46 15.90
N ARG A 60 -4.08 8.46 16.76
CA ARG A 60 -4.93 8.36 17.97
C ARG A 60 -6.35 7.85 17.69
N THR A 61 -7.00 8.40 16.65
CA THR A 61 -8.37 8.05 16.25
C THR A 61 -8.55 6.59 15.85
N ARG A 62 -7.49 5.97 15.37
CA ARG A 62 -7.42 4.56 15.00
C ARG A 62 -6.98 3.70 16.19
N ASP A 63 -5.99 4.18 16.93
CA ASP A 63 -5.34 3.45 18.01
C ASP A 63 -6.30 3.18 19.18
N GLU A 64 -7.12 4.16 19.59
CA GLU A 64 -8.00 4.00 20.74
C GLU A 64 -9.10 2.94 20.58
N PRO A 65 -9.92 2.95 19.52
CA PRO A 65 -10.93 1.92 19.33
C PRO A 65 -10.31 0.52 19.15
N MET A 66 -9.13 0.43 18.52
CA MET A 66 -8.44 -0.83 18.25
C MET A 66 -7.75 -1.41 19.49
N HIS A 67 -6.79 -0.68 20.05
CA HIS A 67 -5.99 -1.13 21.18
C HIS A 67 -6.79 -1.16 22.47
N GLY A 68 -7.80 -0.28 22.60
CA GLY A 68 -8.79 -0.35 23.68
C GLY A 68 -9.60 -1.64 23.63
N PHE A 69 -9.94 -2.15 22.44
CA PHE A 69 -10.66 -3.42 22.28
C PHE A 69 -9.79 -4.59 22.74
N PHE A 70 -8.55 -4.68 22.24
CA PHE A 70 -7.62 -5.74 22.66
C PHE A 70 -7.34 -5.72 24.16
N ALA A 71 -7.22 -4.53 24.77
CA ALA A 71 -7.13 -4.40 26.22
C ALA A 71 -8.35 -5.00 26.93
N GLY A 72 -9.55 -4.77 26.40
CA GLY A 72 -10.79 -5.35 26.90
C GLY A 72 -10.84 -6.88 26.79
N GLN A 73 -10.12 -7.45 25.83
CA GLN A 73 -9.97 -8.90 25.62
C GLN A 73 -8.79 -9.51 26.40
N GLY A 74 -8.19 -8.76 27.33
CA GLY A 74 -7.12 -9.30 28.19
C GLY A 74 -5.76 -9.33 27.50
N TYR A 75 -5.39 -8.26 26.81
CA TYR A 75 -4.05 -8.03 26.25
C TYR A 75 -3.48 -6.69 26.72
N VAL A 76 -2.16 -6.56 26.76
CA VAL A 76 -1.52 -5.24 26.86
C VAL A 76 -1.11 -4.79 25.46
N SER A 77 -1.84 -3.88 24.86
CA SER A 77 -1.44 -3.25 23.61
C SER A 77 -0.42 -2.15 23.88
N VAL A 78 0.73 -2.23 23.21
CA VAL A 78 1.85 -1.30 23.32
C VAL A 78 2.04 -0.64 21.95
N ARG A 79 1.60 0.62 21.84
CA ARG A 79 1.80 1.42 20.64
C ARG A 79 3.05 2.27 20.83
N VAL A 80 4.09 2.03 20.04
CA VAL A 80 5.39 2.69 20.16
C VAL A 80 5.64 3.61 18.96
N ASP A 81 6.01 4.86 19.21
CA ASP A 81 6.57 5.75 18.17
C ASP A 81 8.02 5.36 17.93
N MET A 82 8.36 5.10 16.67
CA MET A 82 9.72 4.77 16.29
C MET A 82 10.71 5.91 16.61
N ARG A 83 12.00 5.58 16.64
CA ARG A 83 13.09 6.55 16.67
C ARG A 83 12.84 7.66 15.64
N GLY A 84 12.95 8.92 16.05
CA GLY A 84 12.70 10.06 15.17
C GLY A 84 11.26 10.48 15.00
N ALA A 85 10.29 9.74 15.52
CA ALA A 85 8.86 10.05 15.41
C ALA A 85 8.25 10.45 16.75
N GLY A 86 7.20 11.28 16.70
CA GLY A 86 6.48 11.72 17.89
C GLY A 86 7.41 12.28 18.97
N GLU A 87 7.26 11.78 20.19
CA GLU A 87 8.07 12.16 21.35
C GLU A 87 9.31 11.25 21.57
N SER A 88 9.55 10.24 20.73
CA SER A 88 10.76 9.39 20.81
C SER A 88 12.00 10.18 20.44
N ASP A 89 13.18 9.89 21.01
CA ASP A 89 14.43 10.57 20.62
C ASP A 89 14.93 10.14 19.21
N GLY A 90 16.00 10.79 18.74
CA GLY A 90 16.70 10.44 17.51
C GLY A 90 16.05 10.94 16.22
N LEU A 91 16.41 10.30 15.10
CA LEU A 91 16.05 10.65 13.72
C LEU A 91 15.49 9.44 12.97
N LEU A 92 14.49 9.67 12.11
CA LEU A 92 14.03 8.70 11.12
C LEU A 92 14.72 9.06 9.79
N LEU A 93 15.73 8.28 9.42
CA LEU A 93 16.57 8.59 8.26
C LEU A 93 16.08 7.95 6.97
N ASP A 94 15.37 6.83 7.08
CA ASP A 94 14.84 6.10 5.93
C ASP A 94 13.80 5.06 6.40
N GLU A 95 13.28 4.26 5.48
CA GLU A 95 12.35 3.17 5.75
C GLU A 95 13.02 1.81 5.95
N TYR A 96 12.55 1.09 6.98
CA TYR A 96 12.88 -0.32 7.23
C TYR A 96 14.37 -0.62 7.45
N LEU A 97 15.12 0.39 7.92
CA LEU A 97 16.54 0.26 8.21
C LEU A 97 16.79 -0.84 9.26
N LYS A 98 17.99 -1.44 9.22
CA LYS A 98 18.43 -2.37 10.26
C LYS A 98 18.28 -1.77 11.67
N GLN A 99 18.52 -0.47 11.84
CA GLN A 99 18.36 0.23 13.12
C GLN A 99 16.92 0.15 13.65
N GLU A 100 15.93 0.35 12.78
CA GLU A 100 14.52 0.21 13.15
C GLU A 100 14.22 -1.20 13.70
N GLN A 101 14.73 -2.22 13.02
CA GLN A 101 14.54 -3.61 13.45
C GLN A 101 15.24 -3.90 14.78
N ASP A 102 16.47 -3.41 14.97
CA ASP A 102 17.21 -3.60 16.21
C ASP A 102 16.52 -2.91 17.40
N ASP A 103 15.98 -1.70 17.20
CA ASP A 103 15.17 -1.00 18.20
C ASP A 103 13.91 -1.82 18.56
N ALA A 104 13.23 -2.40 17.56
CA ALA A 104 12.05 -3.24 17.80
C ALA A 104 12.38 -4.50 18.60
N LEU A 105 13.55 -5.13 18.37
CA LEU A 105 14.00 -6.28 19.17
C LEU A 105 14.18 -5.91 20.64
N GLU A 106 14.73 -4.72 20.92
CA GLU A 106 14.89 -4.21 22.29
C GLU A 106 13.54 -3.86 22.93
N VAL A 107 12.61 -3.31 22.16
CA VAL A 107 11.22 -3.06 22.62
C VAL A 107 10.53 -4.38 22.98
N ILE A 108 10.63 -5.41 22.14
CA ILE A 108 10.04 -6.74 22.43
C ILE A 108 10.67 -7.35 23.69
N ASP A 109 11.98 -7.26 23.84
CA ASP A 109 12.69 -7.71 25.05
C ASP A 109 12.23 -6.93 26.30
N TRP A 110 12.09 -5.61 26.21
CA TRP A 110 11.57 -4.77 27.28
C TRP A 110 10.14 -5.17 27.67
N ILE A 111 9.24 -5.35 26.69
CA ILE A 111 7.84 -5.77 26.92
C ILE A 111 7.81 -7.11 27.64
N SER A 112 8.61 -8.08 27.22
CA SER A 112 8.62 -9.43 27.79
C SER A 112 9.01 -9.48 29.28
N LYS A 113 9.71 -8.44 29.76
CA LYS A 113 10.23 -8.34 31.14
C LYS A 113 9.37 -7.48 32.06
N GLN A 114 8.32 -6.86 31.55
CA GLN A 114 7.47 -6.01 32.39
C GLN A 114 6.73 -6.82 33.43
N PRO A 115 6.48 -6.28 34.65
CA PRO A 115 5.80 -7.02 35.71
C PRO A 115 4.42 -7.54 35.31
N TRP A 116 3.72 -6.82 34.44
CA TRP A 116 2.40 -7.18 33.91
C TRP A 116 2.44 -8.16 32.73
N SER A 117 3.61 -8.52 32.22
CA SER A 117 3.75 -9.32 31.00
C SER A 117 3.87 -10.81 31.29
N THR A 118 3.20 -11.66 30.50
CA THR A 118 3.44 -13.12 30.54
C THR A 118 4.80 -13.51 29.94
N GLY A 119 5.47 -12.59 29.27
CA GLY A 119 6.67 -12.86 28.47
C GLY A 119 6.37 -13.11 27.00
N ASP A 120 5.10 -13.31 26.63
CA ASP A 120 4.68 -13.54 25.25
C ASP A 120 4.23 -12.24 24.58
N VAL A 121 4.76 -12.01 23.38
CA VAL A 121 4.51 -10.81 22.57
C VAL A 121 3.98 -11.24 21.20
N GLY A 122 2.92 -10.59 20.74
CA GLY A 122 2.49 -10.57 19.34
C GLY A 122 2.85 -9.24 18.71
N MET A 123 3.01 -9.20 17.39
CA MET A 123 3.24 -7.95 16.66
C MET A 123 2.23 -7.80 15.54
N MET A 124 1.72 -6.58 15.33
CA MET A 124 0.78 -6.31 14.26
C MET A 124 0.94 -4.93 13.65
N GLY A 125 0.43 -4.76 12.43
CA GLY A 125 0.36 -3.47 11.78
C GLY A 125 -0.15 -3.54 10.35
N LYS A 126 -0.50 -2.37 9.82
CA LYS A 126 -0.84 -2.13 8.42
C LYS A 126 0.25 -1.30 7.76
N SER A 127 0.52 -1.50 6.46
CA SER A 127 1.51 -0.70 5.72
C SER A 127 2.89 -0.89 6.35
N TRP A 128 3.58 0.19 6.70
CA TRP A 128 4.82 0.14 7.49
C TRP A 128 4.82 -0.85 8.65
N GLY A 129 3.73 -0.90 9.43
CA GLY A 129 3.60 -1.84 10.55
C GLY A 129 3.45 -3.29 10.10
N GLY A 130 2.89 -3.54 8.91
CA GLY A 130 2.82 -4.87 8.30
C GLY A 130 4.19 -5.32 7.79
N PHE A 131 4.91 -4.44 7.09
CA PHE A 131 6.26 -4.67 6.59
C PHE A 131 7.24 -4.96 7.73
N ASN A 132 7.29 -4.08 8.73
CA ASN A 132 8.27 -4.22 9.81
C ASN A 132 7.93 -5.37 10.76
N SER A 133 6.65 -5.77 10.91
CA SER A 133 6.27 -6.98 11.65
C SER A 133 6.89 -8.23 11.02
N LEU A 134 6.87 -8.34 9.69
CA LEU A 134 7.50 -9.44 8.97
C LEU A 134 9.03 -9.40 9.11
N GLN A 135 9.63 -8.22 8.94
CA GLN A 135 11.09 -8.04 9.05
C GLN A 135 11.60 -8.33 10.46
N VAL A 136 10.88 -7.90 11.50
CA VAL A 136 11.24 -8.19 12.90
C VAL A 136 11.01 -9.67 13.21
N ALA A 137 9.95 -10.30 12.70
CA ALA A 137 9.73 -11.74 12.86
C ALA A 137 10.85 -12.58 12.23
N ALA A 138 11.39 -12.17 11.08
CA ALA A 138 12.54 -12.78 10.43
C ALA A 138 13.82 -12.73 11.29
N ARG A 139 13.91 -11.78 12.24
CA ARG A 139 15.01 -11.65 13.22
C ARG A 139 14.81 -12.53 14.46
N ARG A 140 13.69 -13.27 14.54
CA ARG A 140 13.39 -14.31 15.54
C ARG A 140 13.55 -13.87 17.02
N PRO A 141 12.96 -12.73 17.44
CA PRO A 141 12.97 -12.35 18.85
C PRO A 141 12.34 -13.46 19.72
N PRO A 142 13.00 -13.92 20.82
CA PRO A 142 12.55 -15.08 21.59
C PRO A 142 11.14 -14.99 22.21
N ALA A 143 10.69 -13.76 22.48
CA ALA A 143 9.39 -13.47 23.08
C ALA A 143 8.25 -13.37 22.06
N LEU A 144 8.55 -13.27 20.76
CA LEU A 144 7.52 -13.16 19.73
C LEU A 144 6.87 -14.52 19.47
N ARG A 145 5.54 -14.56 19.50
CA ARG A 145 4.76 -15.81 19.37
C ARG A 145 3.92 -15.90 18.12
N ALA A 146 3.43 -14.78 17.59
CA ALA A 146 2.65 -14.72 16.35
C ALA A 146 2.62 -13.29 15.81
N ILE A 147 2.29 -13.13 14.53
CA ILE A 147 2.06 -11.81 13.91
C ILE A 147 0.75 -11.76 13.12
N VAL A 148 0.20 -10.55 12.98
CA VAL A 148 -0.96 -10.22 12.13
C VAL A 148 -0.58 -9.02 11.26
N VAL A 149 -0.55 -9.18 9.94
CA VAL A 149 0.01 -8.18 9.03
C VAL A 149 -0.96 -7.81 7.92
N LEU A 150 -0.98 -6.53 7.55
CA LEU A 150 -1.87 -5.99 6.52
C LEU A 150 -1.17 -5.02 5.57
N GLY A 151 -1.55 -5.03 4.29
CA GLY A 151 -1.03 -4.13 3.25
C GLY A 151 0.50 -4.12 3.25
N PHE A 152 1.12 -5.25 2.93
CA PHE A 152 2.57 -5.47 3.03
C PHE A 152 3.16 -6.00 1.72
N THR A 153 4.46 -5.86 1.52
CA THR A 153 5.15 -6.49 0.38
C THR A 153 6.12 -7.58 0.80
N HIS A 154 6.38 -8.51 -0.12
CA HIS A 154 7.51 -9.44 -0.03
C HIS A 154 8.77 -8.94 -0.77
N ASN A 155 8.61 -7.93 -1.64
CA ASN A 155 9.58 -7.43 -2.61
C ASN A 155 9.44 -5.91 -2.75
N ARG A 156 10.35 -5.17 -2.11
CA ARG A 156 10.33 -3.71 -2.06
C ARG A 156 10.66 -2.99 -3.39
N PHE A 157 11.00 -3.72 -4.46
CA PHE A 157 11.35 -3.11 -5.75
C PHE A 157 10.33 -3.32 -6.87
N THR A 158 9.64 -4.46 -6.94
CA THR A 158 8.68 -4.67 -8.05
C THR A 158 7.24 -4.53 -7.64
N ASP A 159 6.99 -4.41 -6.34
CA ASP A 159 5.66 -4.52 -5.72
C ASP A 159 5.60 -3.63 -4.46
N ASP A 160 6.04 -2.38 -4.60
CA ASP A 160 6.06 -1.38 -3.53
C ASP A 160 5.71 0.01 -4.08
N ILE A 161 5.41 0.97 -3.21
CA ILE A 161 5.00 2.34 -3.54
C ILE A 161 6.03 3.10 -4.38
N HIS A 162 7.26 2.61 -4.41
CA HIS A 162 8.36 3.22 -5.15
C HIS A 162 8.38 2.77 -6.61
N TRP A 163 8.23 1.47 -6.84
CA TRP A 163 8.47 0.84 -8.12
C TRP A 163 7.50 -0.33 -8.33
N LYS A 164 6.88 -0.38 -9.53
CA LYS A 164 6.00 -1.48 -9.95
C LYS A 164 6.49 -2.09 -11.24
N GLY A 165 6.79 -3.39 -11.25
CA GLY A 165 7.32 -4.07 -12.44
C GLY A 165 8.62 -3.45 -12.99
N GLY A 166 9.39 -2.78 -12.13
CA GLY A 166 10.59 -2.02 -12.48
C GLY A 166 10.34 -0.63 -13.09
N CYS A 167 9.11 -0.12 -13.05
CA CYS A 167 8.74 1.23 -13.45
C CYS A 167 8.64 2.15 -12.23
N LEU A 168 9.19 3.37 -12.29
CA LEU A 168 9.09 4.35 -11.19
C LEU A 168 7.65 4.84 -11.06
N LEU A 169 7.03 4.62 -9.90
CA LEU A 169 5.72 5.17 -9.59
C LEU A 169 5.84 6.64 -9.21
N ASN A 170 4.85 7.45 -9.59
CA ASN A 170 4.72 8.82 -9.07
C ASN A 170 4.48 8.83 -7.54
N ASP A 171 3.97 7.73 -7.00
CA ASP A 171 3.79 7.52 -5.57
C ASP A 171 5.12 7.50 -4.80
N ASN A 172 6.26 7.15 -5.42
CA ASN A 172 7.61 7.34 -4.82
C ASN A 172 7.79 8.79 -4.34
N PHE A 173 7.51 9.74 -5.23
CA PHE A 173 7.67 11.15 -4.95
C PHE A 173 6.62 11.65 -3.96
N TRP A 174 5.36 11.22 -4.14
CA TRP A 174 4.28 11.56 -3.23
C TRP A 174 4.54 11.08 -1.81
N TRP A 175 4.92 9.81 -1.62
CA TRP A 175 5.18 9.20 -0.33
C TRP A 175 6.36 9.89 0.38
N GLY A 176 7.44 10.18 -0.36
CA GLY A 176 8.59 10.90 0.20
C GLY A 176 8.20 12.30 0.66
N CYS A 177 7.35 13.00 -0.10
CA CYS A 177 6.79 14.29 0.32
C CYS A 177 5.89 14.15 1.55
N LEU A 178 5.00 13.17 1.59
CA LEU A 178 4.08 12.96 2.70
C LEU A 178 4.84 12.66 4.01
N MET A 179 5.89 11.85 3.94
CA MET A 179 6.78 11.58 5.07
C MET A 179 7.49 12.84 5.58
N GLN A 180 7.88 13.77 4.70
CA GLN A 180 8.39 15.08 5.15
C GLN A 180 7.33 15.86 5.95
N GLY A 181 6.07 15.79 5.54
CA GLY A 181 4.94 16.34 6.30
C GLY A 181 4.82 15.73 7.69
N PHE A 182 4.79 14.40 7.81
CA PHE A 182 4.71 13.70 9.09
C PHE A 182 5.90 13.98 10.02
N LEU A 183 7.12 13.95 9.47
CA LEU A 183 8.36 14.17 10.23
C LEU A 183 8.58 15.64 10.61
N SER A 184 7.90 16.57 9.95
CA SER A 184 7.98 18.00 10.28
C SER A 184 7.23 18.38 11.57
N CYS A 185 6.34 17.51 12.06
CA CYS A 185 5.56 17.79 13.26
C CYS A 185 6.44 17.85 14.52
N PRO A 186 6.32 18.88 15.37
CA PRO A 186 7.11 18.96 16.60
C PRO A 186 6.72 17.85 17.60
N PRO A 187 7.64 17.41 18.47
CA PRO A 187 7.27 16.65 19.66
C PRO A 187 6.38 17.51 20.57
N ASP A 188 5.62 16.86 21.45
CA ASP A 188 4.80 17.56 22.44
C ASP A 188 5.66 18.23 23.51
N SER A 189 5.50 19.56 23.66
CA SER A 189 6.28 20.36 24.62
C SER A 189 5.98 20.02 26.08
N ASP A 190 4.76 19.59 26.40
CA ASP A 190 4.41 19.24 27.77
C ASP A 190 4.97 17.87 28.19
N ILE A 191 5.40 17.05 27.22
CA ILE A 191 6.04 15.74 27.45
C ILE A 191 7.56 15.85 27.41
N VAL A 192 8.11 16.44 26.33
CA VAL A 192 9.57 16.52 26.12
C VAL A 192 10.21 17.63 26.98
N GLY A 193 9.42 18.60 27.43
CA GLY A 193 9.92 19.75 28.19
C GLY A 193 10.81 20.65 27.32
N ASP A 194 11.71 21.42 27.95
CA ASP A 194 12.44 22.52 27.30
C ASP A 194 13.26 22.13 26.05
N ARG A 195 13.60 20.83 25.90
CA ARG A 195 14.33 20.30 24.73
C ARG A 195 13.49 20.16 23.47
N TRP A 196 12.15 20.28 23.56
CA TRP A 196 11.24 19.98 22.44
C TRP A 196 11.55 20.80 21.18
N LYS A 197 11.91 22.08 21.35
CA LYS A 197 12.16 23.01 20.24
C LYS A 197 13.49 22.72 19.55
N GLU A 198 14.54 22.46 20.33
CA GLU A 198 15.85 22.05 19.80
C GLU A 198 15.72 20.76 18.99
N MET A 199 15.07 19.75 19.58
CA MET A 199 14.79 18.47 18.94
C MET A 199 13.97 18.61 17.65
N TRP A 200 12.97 19.50 17.63
CA TRP A 200 12.19 19.79 16.44
C TRP A 200 13.05 20.41 15.33
N LEU A 201 13.82 21.45 15.65
CA LEU A 201 14.66 22.14 14.67
C LEU A 201 15.78 21.23 14.14
N GLU A 202 16.37 20.39 14.99
CA GLU A 202 17.34 19.38 14.57
C GLU A 202 16.72 18.40 13.57
N ARG A 203 15.50 17.93 13.82
CA ARG A 203 14.80 17.04 12.87
C ARG A 203 14.53 17.70 11.54
N LEU A 204 14.09 18.96 11.53
CA LEU A 204 13.92 19.71 10.29
C LEU A 204 15.25 19.87 9.55
N ASP A 205 16.34 20.15 10.26
CA ASP A 205 17.69 20.26 9.70
C ASP A 205 18.21 18.92 9.14
N LYS A 206 17.93 17.81 9.81
CA LYS A 206 18.42 16.48 9.40
C LYS A 206 17.45 15.70 8.52
N MET A 207 16.27 16.26 8.23
CA MET A 207 15.27 15.59 7.40
C MET A 207 15.82 15.27 6.01
N PRO A 208 15.72 13.99 5.58
CA PRO A 208 16.23 13.54 4.29
C PRO A 208 15.28 13.93 3.13
N LEU A 209 15.76 13.74 1.90
CA LEU A 209 14.97 13.85 0.67
C LEU A 209 14.74 12.45 0.10
N ASN A 210 14.04 11.60 0.88
CA ASN A 210 13.92 10.17 0.61
C ASN A 210 13.43 9.83 -0.80
N ALA A 211 12.50 10.60 -1.37
CA ALA A 211 12.04 10.37 -2.75
C ALA A 211 13.20 10.35 -3.77
N ALA A 212 14.26 11.12 -3.54
CA ALA A 212 15.45 11.09 -4.38
C ALA A 212 16.35 9.89 -4.05
N ASP A 213 16.54 9.58 -2.77
CA ASP A 213 17.33 8.43 -2.33
C ASP A 213 16.73 7.12 -2.89
N TRP A 214 15.41 6.94 -2.81
CA TRP A 214 14.70 5.79 -3.37
C TRP A 214 14.74 5.72 -4.91
N ALA A 215 14.62 6.86 -5.57
CA ALA A 215 14.70 6.93 -7.02
C ALA A 215 16.11 6.57 -7.56
N GLU A 216 17.17 6.70 -6.76
CA GLU A 216 18.55 6.31 -7.13
C GLU A 216 18.73 4.78 -7.25
N HIS A 217 17.79 3.97 -6.75
CA HIS A 217 17.89 2.51 -6.75
C HIS A 217 17.07 1.85 -7.87
N HIS A 218 17.57 1.97 -9.10
CA HIS A 218 16.94 1.52 -10.37
C HIS A 218 16.90 0.00 -10.60
N ARG A 219 17.28 -0.80 -9.62
CA ARG A 219 17.41 -2.26 -9.71
C ARG A 219 17.21 -2.84 -8.33
N TYR A 220 16.87 -4.12 -8.25
CA TYR A 220 16.76 -4.86 -7.00
C TYR A 220 18.14 -5.16 -6.36
N ASP A 221 18.80 -4.11 -5.88
CA ASP A 221 20.10 -4.16 -5.22
C ASP A 221 19.99 -4.32 -3.70
N ALA A 222 21.12 -4.19 -3.00
CA ALA A 222 21.22 -4.37 -1.55
C ALA A 222 20.28 -3.45 -0.75
N TYR A 223 19.93 -2.28 -1.30
CA TYR A 223 19.03 -1.34 -0.64
C TYR A 223 17.62 -1.92 -0.50
N TRP A 224 17.07 -2.50 -1.58
CA TRP A 224 15.75 -3.13 -1.55
C TRP A 224 15.76 -4.51 -0.88
N GLN A 225 16.85 -5.27 -1.04
CA GLN A 225 16.98 -6.61 -0.47
C GLN A 225 16.89 -6.59 1.07
N GLN A 226 17.43 -5.57 1.75
CA GLN A 226 17.48 -5.55 3.23
C GLN A 226 16.11 -5.59 3.92
N GLY A 227 15.05 -5.18 3.23
CA GLY A 227 13.68 -5.15 3.76
C GLY A 227 12.70 -6.08 3.02
N SER A 228 13.19 -6.93 2.13
CA SER A 228 12.38 -7.82 1.29
C SER A 228 12.46 -9.26 1.81
N ILE A 229 11.34 -9.81 2.27
CA ILE A 229 11.30 -11.15 2.86
C ILE A 229 11.47 -12.26 1.81
N GLN A 230 11.25 -11.97 0.54
CA GLN A 230 11.45 -12.95 -0.53
C GLN A 230 12.87 -13.53 -0.60
N GLU A 231 13.87 -12.87 0.02
CA GLU A 231 15.22 -13.42 0.11
C GLU A 231 15.27 -14.71 0.96
N ASP A 232 14.45 -14.81 2.00
CA ASP A 232 14.34 -16.01 2.85
C ASP A 232 13.04 -16.01 3.67
N TYR A 233 11.97 -16.63 3.16
CA TYR A 233 10.74 -16.83 3.93
C TYR A 233 10.92 -17.73 5.16
N SER A 234 11.92 -18.62 5.17
CA SER A 234 12.19 -19.53 6.30
C SER A 234 12.81 -18.81 7.52
N SER A 235 13.18 -17.54 7.34
CA SER A 235 13.58 -16.65 8.43
C SER A 235 12.45 -16.46 9.44
N ILE A 236 11.18 -16.46 9.00
CA ILE A 236 10.00 -16.35 9.84
C ILE A 236 9.65 -17.71 10.46
N GLN A 237 9.63 -17.77 11.78
CA GLN A 237 9.40 -19.01 12.55
C GLN A 237 8.18 -18.96 13.48
N VAL A 238 7.41 -17.87 13.41
CA VAL A 238 6.18 -17.68 14.16
C VAL A 238 4.96 -17.74 13.22
N PRO A 239 3.81 -18.22 13.68
CA PRO A 239 2.55 -18.15 12.95
C PRO A 239 2.22 -16.75 12.41
N VAL A 240 1.64 -16.71 11.21
CA VAL A 240 1.28 -15.47 10.50
C VAL A 240 -0.19 -15.48 10.09
N LEU A 241 -0.93 -14.43 10.45
CA LEU A 241 -2.23 -14.12 9.84
C LEU A 241 -2.05 -12.97 8.84
N LEU A 242 -2.28 -13.26 7.57
CA LEU A 242 -2.20 -12.32 6.46
C LEU A 242 -3.61 -11.73 6.20
N VAL A 243 -3.74 -10.41 6.14
CA VAL A 243 -5.03 -9.79 5.79
C VAL A 243 -4.81 -8.66 4.81
N ASP A 244 -5.53 -8.66 3.69
CA ASP A 244 -5.42 -7.61 2.67
C ASP A 244 -6.76 -7.42 1.94
N GLY A 245 -6.80 -6.58 0.90
CA GLY A 245 -8.01 -6.44 0.07
C GLY A 245 -7.77 -5.97 -1.35
N TRP A 246 -8.67 -6.33 -2.28
CA TRP A 246 -8.49 -6.12 -3.72
C TRP A 246 -8.31 -4.67 -4.18
N ALA A 247 -8.75 -3.70 -3.38
CA ALA A 247 -8.55 -2.28 -3.66
C ALA A 247 -7.26 -1.73 -3.02
N ASP A 248 -6.48 -2.57 -2.34
CA ASP A 248 -5.12 -2.29 -1.85
C ASP A 248 -4.08 -2.74 -2.91
N SER A 249 -3.03 -1.94 -3.09
CA SER A 249 -1.96 -2.17 -4.06
C SER A 249 -1.01 -3.29 -3.65
N TYR A 250 -1.00 -3.66 -2.37
CA TYR A 250 -0.06 -4.62 -1.78
C TYR A 250 -0.54 -6.08 -1.81
N THR A 251 -1.76 -6.31 -2.31
CA THR A 251 -2.47 -7.59 -2.25
C THR A 251 -1.69 -8.80 -2.75
N ASN A 252 -0.77 -8.61 -3.71
CA ASN A 252 0.03 -9.68 -4.30
C ASN A 252 0.82 -10.48 -3.25
N ALA A 253 1.40 -9.79 -2.25
CA ALA A 253 2.28 -10.43 -1.28
C ALA A 253 1.54 -11.46 -0.43
N LEU A 254 0.26 -11.24 -0.11
CA LEU A 254 -0.57 -12.18 0.65
C LEU A 254 -0.53 -13.59 0.04
N PHE A 255 -0.64 -13.70 -1.30
CA PHE A 255 -0.62 -14.98 -1.99
C PHE A 255 0.77 -15.62 -2.00
N HIS A 256 1.82 -14.83 -2.16
CA HIS A 256 3.19 -15.32 -2.12
C HIS A 256 3.59 -15.84 -0.74
N PHE A 257 3.23 -15.14 0.34
CA PHE A 257 3.49 -15.61 1.70
C PHE A 257 2.72 -16.90 2.01
N LEU A 258 1.47 -17.01 1.56
CA LEU A 258 0.65 -18.19 1.77
C LEU A 258 1.24 -19.46 1.12
N GLU A 259 1.93 -19.32 -0.01
CA GLU A 259 2.62 -20.42 -0.71
C GLU A 259 3.98 -20.76 -0.07
N GLU A 260 4.74 -19.73 0.29
CA GLU A 260 6.15 -19.88 0.64
C GLU A 260 6.37 -20.21 2.12
N LEU A 261 5.58 -19.65 3.04
CA LEU A 261 5.75 -19.88 4.48
C LEU A 261 5.55 -21.36 4.85
N LYS A 262 6.40 -21.85 5.75
CA LYS A 262 6.33 -23.23 6.29
C LYS A 262 5.81 -23.31 7.72
N VAL A 263 5.52 -22.16 8.31
CA VAL A 263 4.84 -21.99 9.60
C VAL A 263 3.33 -21.95 9.40
N PRO A 264 2.53 -22.13 10.47
CA PRO A 264 1.08 -21.92 10.38
C PRO A 264 0.75 -20.55 9.80
N CYS A 265 0.07 -20.53 8.66
CA CYS A 265 -0.27 -19.34 7.92
C CYS A 265 -1.74 -19.39 7.49
N LYS A 266 -2.47 -18.29 7.69
CA LYS A 266 -3.87 -18.12 7.27
C LYS A 266 -4.00 -16.78 6.57
N ALA A 267 -4.86 -16.69 5.56
CA ALA A 267 -5.03 -15.48 4.77
C ALA A 267 -6.52 -15.10 4.62
N ILE A 268 -6.80 -13.80 4.70
CA ILE A 268 -8.13 -13.23 4.46
C ILE A 268 -7.99 -12.05 3.49
N CYS A 269 -8.59 -12.14 2.31
CA CYS A 269 -8.56 -11.09 1.30
C CYS A 269 -9.97 -10.59 1.01
N GLY A 270 -10.30 -9.37 1.46
CA GLY A 270 -11.60 -8.74 1.25
C GLY A 270 -11.62 -7.79 0.06
N PRO A 271 -12.69 -7.01 -0.14
CA PRO A 271 -12.76 -6.00 -1.19
C PRO A 271 -12.10 -4.66 -0.79
N TRP A 272 -11.41 -4.61 0.35
CA TRP A 272 -11.03 -3.36 1.01
C TRP A 272 -9.88 -2.63 0.29
N ALA A 273 -9.90 -1.31 0.41
CA ALA A 273 -8.77 -0.43 0.11
C ALA A 273 -7.68 -0.55 1.18
N HIS A 274 -6.65 0.30 1.14
CA HIS A 274 -5.53 0.32 2.07
C HIS A 274 -5.93 0.83 3.48
N VAL A 275 -6.82 0.11 4.16
CA VAL A 275 -7.40 0.38 5.48
C VAL A 275 -7.51 -0.91 6.28
N TYR A 276 -7.70 -0.80 7.60
CA TYR A 276 -8.01 -1.99 8.39
C TYR A 276 -9.43 -2.48 8.10
N PRO A 277 -9.71 -3.80 8.06
CA PRO A 277 -11.01 -4.31 7.63
C PRO A 277 -12.21 -3.94 8.52
N GLN A 278 -12.01 -3.59 9.80
CA GLN A 278 -13.10 -3.05 10.64
C GLN A 278 -13.58 -1.66 10.19
N ASP A 279 -12.71 -0.95 9.46
CA ASP A 279 -12.98 0.33 8.81
C ASP A 279 -13.02 0.15 7.28
N GLY A 280 -13.11 -1.10 6.83
CA GLY A 280 -13.03 -1.52 5.43
C GLY A 280 -14.02 -0.77 4.53
N THR A 281 -13.50 -0.30 3.41
CA THR A 281 -14.27 0.29 2.32
C THR A 281 -13.62 -0.15 1.00
N PRO A 282 -14.40 -0.57 -0.03
CA PRO A 282 -15.85 -0.83 0.00
C PRO A 282 -16.29 -1.84 1.06
N LEU A 283 -17.58 -1.78 1.43
CA LEU A 283 -18.26 -2.83 2.19
C LEU A 283 -18.36 -4.14 1.35
N PRO A 284 -18.51 -5.33 1.98
CA PRO A 284 -18.66 -5.58 3.42
C PRO A 284 -17.38 -5.37 4.22
N GLN A 285 -17.52 -4.85 5.45
CA GLN A 285 -16.46 -4.86 6.46
C GLN A 285 -16.25 -6.26 7.04
N MET A 286 -15.23 -6.38 7.89
CA MET A 286 -15.01 -7.56 8.72
C MET A 286 -14.82 -7.18 10.19
N ASN A 287 -15.26 -8.04 11.10
CA ASN A 287 -14.94 -8.01 12.52
C ASN A 287 -13.48 -8.43 12.78
N PHE A 288 -12.57 -7.64 12.24
CA PHE A 288 -11.14 -7.93 12.23
C PHE A 288 -10.58 -8.06 13.64
N LEU A 289 -10.99 -7.19 14.58
CA LEU A 289 -10.46 -7.23 15.94
C LEU A 289 -10.85 -8.51 16.67
N ARG A 290 -12.04 -9.06 16.40
CA ARG A 290 -12.43 -10.37 16.92
C ARG A 290 -11.59 -11.50 16.33
N ALA A 291 -11.43 -11.53 15.02
CA ALA A 291 -10.60 -12.56 14.36
C ALA A 291 -9.13 -12.49 14.84
N ALA A 292 -8.56 -11.29 14.93
CA ALA A 292 -7.22 -11.10 15.48
C ALA A 292 -7.14 -11.57 16.95
N THR A 293 -8.17 -11.30 17.77
CA THR A 293 -8.24 -11.80 19.16
C THR A 293 -8.26 -13.32 19.21
N ASP A 294 -9.04 -14.00 18.38
CA ASP A 294 -9.06 -15.46 18.34
C ASP A 294 -7.67 -16.01 17.96
N TRP A 295 -6.99 -15.37 16.99
CA TRP A 295 -5.61 -15.70 16.61
C TRP A 295 -4.64 -15.56 17.79
N TRP A 296 -4.70 -14.44 18.52
CA TRP A 296 -3.87 -14.21 19.70
C TRP A 296 -4.17 -15.20 20.83
N ASP A 297 -5.45 -15.50 21.07
CA ASP A 297 -5.88 -16.39 22.14
C ASP A 297 -5.31 -17.80 21.94
N TYR A 298 -5.25 -18.26 20.69
CA TYR A 298 -4.64 -19.55 20.37
C TYR A 298 -3.13 -19.55 20.61
N TRP A 299 -2.40 -18.60 20.01
CA TRP A 299 -0.93 -18.62 19.98
C TRP A 299 -0.24 -18.06 21.22
N MET A 300 -0.90 -17.20 22.00
CA MET A 300 -0.31 -16.48 23.14
C MET A 300 -0.98 -16.80 24.48
N LYS A 301 -2.20 -17.35 24.49
CA LYS A 301 -2.87 -17.79 25.72
C LYS A 301 -3.09 -19.31 25.80
N GLY A 302 -2.85 -20.05 24.71
CA GLY A 302 -3.06 -21.48 24.64
C GLY A 302 -4.54 -21.89 24.71
N ILE A 303 -5.45 -21.00 24.31
CA ILE A 303 -6.89 -21.27 24.24
C ILE A 303 -7.15 -22.08 22.96
N THR A 304 -7.28 -23.40 23.11
CA THR A 304 -7.34 -24.34 21.97
C THR A 304 -8.75 -24.69 21.51
N ASP A 305 -9.78 -24.30 22.25
CA ASP A 305 -11.19 -24.51 21.91
C ASP A 305 -11.76 -23.41 21.00
N ASN A 306 -10.93 -22.47 20.54
CA ASN A 306 -11.27 -21.56 19.47
C ASN A 306 -11.10 -22.20 18.09
N ASN A 307 -11.73 -21.63 17.06
CA ASN A 307 -11.78 -22.23 15.71
C ASN A 307 -10.52 -21.95 14.86
N VAL A 308 -9.46 -21.35 15.40
CA VAL A 308 -8.28 -20.94 14.60
C VAL A 308 -7.64 -22.11 13.83
N PRO A 309 -7.44 -23.30 14.42
CA PRO A 309 -6.85 -24.43 13.70
C PRO A 309 -7.71 -24.92 12.52
N SER A 310 -9.03 -24.73 12.59
CA SER A 310 -9.97 -25.16 11.55
C SER A 310 -10.25 -24.09 10.50
N TRP A 311 -9.66 -22.89 10.61
CA TRP A 311 -9.76 -21.89 9.55
C TRP A 311 -9.17 -22.43 8.24
N PRO A 312 -9.79 -22.13 7.08
CA PRO A 312 -9.20 -22.46 5.79
C PRO A 312 -7.87 -21.70 5.60
N ALA A 313 -7.00 -22.19 4.71
CA ALA A 313 -5.74 -21.49 4.40
C ALA A 313 -5.99 -20.10 3.80
N LEU A 314 -7.00 -19.98 2.93
CA LEU A 314 -7.44 -18.73 2.31
C LEU A 314 -8.95 -18.55 2.47
N GLN A 315 -9.37 -17.35 2.86
CA GLN A 315 -10.69 -16.80 2.56
C GLN A 315 -10.52 -15.60 1.63
N ALA A 316 -11.23 -15.59 0.51
CA ALA A 316 -11.14 -14.55 -0.49
C ALA A 316 -12.54 -14.07 -0.88
N TYR A 317 -12.71 -12.77 -1.09
CA TYR A 317 -13.94 -12.21 -1.64
C TYR A 317 -13.89 -12.27 -3.16
N ILE A 318 -14.96 -12.68 -3.83
CA ILE A 318 -15.10 -12.57 -5.28
C ILE A 318 -16.11 -11.45 -5.53
N GLU A 319 -15.62 -10.32 -6.04
CA GLU A 319 -16.46 -9.16 -6.32
C GLU A 319 -17.35 -9.40 -7.54
N ASP A 320 -18.64 -9.09 -7.42
CA ASP A 320 -19.53 -9.06 -8.57
C ASP A 320 -19.26 -7.82 -9.43
N SER A 321 -19.56 -7.96 -10.71
CA SER A 321 -19.51 -6.83 -11.64
C SER A 321 -20.44 -5.70 -11.23
N LEU A 322 -19.92 -4.48 -11.31
CA LEU A 322 -20.66 -3.24 -11.15
C LEU A 322 -20.32 -2.29 -12.30
N PRO A 323 -21.25 -1.38 -12.65
CA PRO A 323 -20.92 -0.25 -13.52
C PRO A 323 -19.69 0.50 -13.00
N PRO A 324 -18.78 0.94 -13.89
CA PRO A 324 -17.58 1.66 -13.47
C PRO A 324 -17.93 2.90 -12.65
N CYS A 325 -17.25 3.09 -11.53
CA CYS A 325 -17.48 4.22 -10.64
C CYS A 325 -16.19 4.62 -9.92
N THR A 326 -15.92 5.93 -9.85
CA THR A 326 -14.80 6.51 -9.11
C THR A 326 -15.06 6.61 -7.60
N SER A 327 -16.16 6.03 -7.13
CA SER A 327 -16.48 5.84 -5.73
C SER A 327 -17.25 4.54 -5.57
N LYS A 328 -16.66 3.55 -4.90
CA LYS A 328 -17.28 2.26 -4.65
C LYS A 328 -17.51 2.11 -3.13
N PRO A 329 -18.68 2.50 -2.59
CA PRO A 329 -18.96 2.35 -1.17
C PRO A 329 -19.29 0.90 -0.78
N VAL A 330 -19.79 0.10 -1.72
CA VAL A 330 -20.16 -1.30 -1.52
C VAL A 330 -19.71 -2.12 -2.72
N ALA A 331 -19.03 -3.23 -2.45
CA ALA A 331 -18.70 -4.28 -3.40
C ALA A 331 -19.61 -5.48 -3.11
N PRO A 332 -20.65 -5.73 -3.92
CA PRO A 332 -21.37 -6.99 -3.88
C PRO A 332 -20.43 -8.12 -4.32
N GLY A 333 -20.77 -9.34 -3.92
CA GLY A 333 -19.91 -10.49 -4.14
C GLY A 333 -20.15 -11.60 -3.13
N LYS A 334 -19.24 -12.56 -3.13
CA LYS A 334 -19.32 -13.78 -2.31
C LYS A 334 -17.97 -14.14 -1.72
N TRP A 335 -17.96 -14.71 -0.51
CA TRP A 335 -16.76 -15.28 0.07
C TRP A 335 -16.54 -16.71 -0.43
N VAL A 336 -15.29 -17.02 -0.76
CA VAL A 336 -14.82 -18.38 -1.05
C VAL A 336 -13.70 -18.77 -0.09
N ALA A 337 -13.62 -20.05 0.23
CA ALA A 337 -12.60 -20.62 1.11
C ALA A 337 -11.84 -21.74 0.43
N MET A 338 -10.54 -21.84 0.73
CA MET A 338 -9.66 -22.90 0.23
C MET A 338 -8.75 -23.40 1.36
N ASP A 339 -8.71 -24.72 1.57
CA ASP A 339 -7.84 -25.35 2.58
C ASP A 339 -6.37 -25.42 2.16
N LYS A 340 -6.10 -25.23 0.87
CA LYS A 340 -4.77 -25.12 0.28
C LYS A 340 -4.81 -24.10 -0.85
N TRP A 341 -3.80 -23.25 -0.92
CA TRP A 341 -3.61 -22.30 -2.02
C TRP A 341 -2.29 -22.59 -2.74
N VAL A 342 -2.36 -22.73 -4.06
CA VAL A 342 -1.22 -22.76 -4.98
C VAL A 342 -1.68 -22.13 -6.30
N ASN A 343 -1.16 -20.96 -6.63
CA ASN A 343 -1.51 -20.19 -7.82
C ASN A 343 -1.23 -21.00 -9.12
N ALA A 344 -0.15 -21.77 -9.15
CA ALA A 344 0.18 -22.62 -10.30
C ALA A 344 -0.82 -23.77 -10.53
N GLU A 345 -1.60 -24.16 -9.51
CA GLU A 345 -2.65 -25.18 -9.62
C GLU A 345 -3.98 -24.58 -10.11
N ALA A 346 -4.12 -23.26 -10.21
CA ALA A 346 -5.34 -22.62 -10.69
C ALA A 346 -5.62 -22.99 -12.16
N PRO A 347 -6.85 -23.45 -12.50
CA PRO A 347 -7.25 -23.56 -13.90
C PRO A 347 -7.18 -22.17 -14.54
N THR A 348 -6.79 -22.11 -15.81
CA THR A 348 -6.75 -20.82 -16.53
C THR A 348 -7.40 -20.96 -17.89
N VAL A 349 -8.08 -19.91 -18.31
CA VAL A 349 -8.50 -19.71 -19.69
C VAL A 349 -7.35 -19.01 -20.41
N ALA A 350 -6.96 -19.53 -21.57
CA ALA A 350 -5.87 -18.98 -22.35
C ALA A 350 -6.42 -18.32 -23.62
N TYR A 351 -6.01 -17.08 -23.87
CA TYR A 351 -6.36 -16.31 -25.05
C TYR A 351 -5.11 -15.95 -25.85
N GLY A 352 -5.19 -16.02 -27.17
CA GLY A 352 -4.25 -15.36 -28.07
C GLY A 352 -4.86 -14.12 -28.72
N LEU A 353 -4.01 -13.32 -29.39
CA LEU A 353 -4.43 -12.10 -30.08
C LEU A 353 -4.94 -12.42 -31.49
N GLY A 354 -6.26 -12.40 -31.68
CA GLY A 354 -6.92 -12.71 -32.94
C GLY A 354 -7.00 -11.53 -33.93
N ALA A 355 -7.50 -11.81 -35.13
CA ALA A 355 -7.79 -10.78 -36.13
C ALA A 355 -8.86 -9.80 -35.62
N GLN A 356 -8.89 -8.58 -36.18
CA GLN A 356 -9.91 -7.55 -35.87
C GLN A 356 -10.06 -7.23 -34.38
N ARG A 357 -8.98 -7.39 -33.58
CA ARG A 357 -8.97 -7.12 -32.13
C ARG A 357 -9.88 -8.05 -31.30
N PHE A 358 -10.07 -9.29 -31.74
CA PHE A 358 -10.73 -10.30 -30.92
C PHE A 358 -9.73 -11.11 -30.08
N LEU A 359 -10.08 -11.41 -28.84
CA LEU A 359 -9.42 -12.49 -28.10
C LEU A 359 -9.94 -13.83 -28.61
N THR A 360 -9.03 -14.76 -28.87
CA THR A 360 -9.36 -16.13 -29.31
C THR A 360 -8.88 -17.11 -28.27
N GLU A 361 -9.77 -17.97 -27.77
CA GLU A 361 -9.37 -19.04 -26.85
C GLU A 361 -8.41 -20.01 -27.54
N ILE A 362 -7.36 -20.39 -26.84
CA ILE A 362 -6.30 -21.30 -27.31
C ILE A 362 -6.02 -22.36 -26.25
N SER A 363 -5.34 -23.44 -26.62
CA SER A 363 -4.73 -24.32 -25.62
C SER A 363 -3.49 -23.62 -25.04
N LYS A 364 -3.21 -23.83 -23.74
CA LYS A 364 -2.03 -23.24 -23.09
C LYS A 364 -0.71 -23.59 -23.79
N ASP A 365 -0.66 -24.76 -24.44
CA ASP A 365 0.52 -25.30 -25.13
C ASP A 365 0.53 -25.00 -26.64
N SER A 366 -0.51 -24.37 -27.18
CA SER A 366 -0.63 -24.04 -28.60
C SER A 366 -0.38 -22.56 -28.84
N ALA A 367 0.68 -22.24 -29.59
CA ALA A 367 0.87 -20.90 -30.15
C ALA A 367 -0.30 -20.57 -31.09
N ASN A 368 -0.84 -19.35 -31.01
CA ASN A 368 -1.94 -18.96 -31.88
C ASN A 368 -1.46 -18.76 -33.32
N MET A 369 -2.29 -19.16 -34.29
CA MET A 369 -2.02 -19.10 -35.74
C MET A 369 -2.16 -17.69 -36.34
N ALA A 370 -2.43 -16.65 -35.52
CA ALA A 370 -2.50 -15.28 -35.97
C ALA A 370 -1.09 -14.79 -36.34
N THR A 371 -0.88 -14.51 -37.63
CA THR A 371 0.39 -14.00 -38.15
C THR A 371 0.33 -12.48 -38.24
N GLY A 372 1.39 -11.79 -37.80
CA GLY A 372 1.51 -10.34 -37.96
C GLY A 372 2.11 -9.63 -36.76
N THR A 373 2.35 -8.33 -36.97
CA THR A 373 2.94 -7.44 -35.97
C THR A 373 1.87 -6.46 -35.47
N VAL A 374 1.78 -6.33 -34.15
CA VAL A 374 0.89 -5.37 -33.50
C VAL A 374 1.72 -4.19 -33.01
N MET A 375 1.49 -3.01 -33.57
CA MET A 375 2.14 -1.78 -33.12
C MET A 375 1.42 -1.21 -31.90
N VAL A 376 2.17 -0.95 -30.83
CA VAL A 376 1.72 -0.25 -29.62
C VAL A 376 2.53 1.05 -29.52
N ARG A 377 1.84 2.18 -29.69
CA ARG A 377 2.39 3.53 -29.53
C ARG A 377 1.29 4.42 -28.96
N THR A 378 1.23 4.47 -27.64
CA THR A 378 0.13 5.06 -26.89
C THR A 378 0.39 6.56 -26.66
N PRO A 379 -0.61 7.44 -26.77
CA PRO A 379 -0.52 8.82 -26.29
C PRO A 379 -0.06 8.89 -24.83
N LEU A 380 0.67 9.94 -24.44
CA LEU A 380 1.27 10.04 -23.11
C LEU A 380 0.24 10.27 -22.00
N ASN A 381 -0.97 10.69 -22.34
CA ASN A 381 -2.08 10.89 -21.42
C ASN A 381 -2.90 9.62 -21.14
N HIS A 382 -2.41 8.43 -21.49
CA HIS A 382 -3.09 7.17 -21.16
C HIS A 382 -2.95 6.85 -19.67
N GLY A 383 -4.08 6.60 -19.01
CA GLY A 383 -4.18 6.28 -17.59
C GLY A 383 -4.85 7.37 -16.75
N LEU A 384 -5.41 8.42 -17.36
CA LEU A 384 -6.05 9.50 -16.59
C LEU A 384 -7.29 9.06 -15.81
N MET A 385 -7.90 7.92 -16.17
CA MET A 385 -9.03 7.31 -15.48
C MET A 385 -8.62 6.09 -14.65
N SER A 386 -7.32 5.88 -14.39
CA SER A 386 -6.78 4.72 -13.67
C SER A 386 -7.12 4.69 -12.18
N GLY A 387 -7.44 5.84 -11.58
CA GLY A 387 -7.50 5.98 -10.12
C GLY A 387 -6.14 6.36 -9.52
N GLU A 388 -5.94 6.07 -8.23
CA GLU A 388 -4.62 6.13 -7.56
C GLU A 388 -3.96 4.75 -7.54
N TRP A 389 -2.63 4.70 -7.38
CA TRP A 389 -1.96 3.41 -7.17
C TRP A 389 -2.42 2.77 -5.86
N MET A 390 -2.33 3.52 -4.74
CA MET A 390 -2.81 3.12 -3.41
C MET A 390 -4.05 3.90 -3.01
N GLY A 391 -5.23 3.28 -3.15
CA GLY A 391 -6.47 3.83 -2.62
C GLY A 391 -6.54 3.69 -1.09
N ALA A 392 -6.93 4.76 -0.40
CA ALA A 392 -7.22 4.79 1.03
C ALA A 392 -8.74 4.73 1.33
N GLY A 393 -9.57 4.52 0.31
CA GLY A 393 -11.03 4.44 0.45
C GLY A 393 -11.72 5.80 0.35
N VAL A 394 -11.07 6.75 -0.31
CA VAL A 394 -11.50 8.15 -0.44
C VAL A 394 -12.16 8.37 -1.80
N LEU A 395 -13.01 9.41 -1.88
CA LEU A 395 -13.70 9.76 -3.12
C LEU A 395 -12.72 10.05 -4.25
N GLY A 396 -12.95 9.43 -5.41
CA GLY A 396 -12.18 9.67 -6.61
C GLY A 396 -10.92 8.84 -6.74
N GLU A 397 -10.62 7.92 -5.82
CA GLU A 397 -9.41 7.07 -5.87
C GLU A 397 -9.57 5.81 -6.73
N THR A 398 -10.79 5.30 -6.89
CA THR A 398 -11.04 4.11 -7.71
C THR A 398 -11.07 4.44 -9.20
N ALA A 399 -10.70 3.47 -10.03
CA ALA A 399 -10.72 3.60 -11.48
C ALA A 399 -12.14 3.96 -11.99
N GLY A 400 -12.20 4.90 -12.93
CA GLY A 400 -13.44 5.26 -13.61
C GLY A 400 -13.79 4.30 -14.74
N ASP A 401 -14.72 4.71 -15.62
CA ASP A 401 -15.01 3.97 -16.84
C ASP A 401 -13.79 3.96 -17.77
N GLN A 402 -13.28 2.75 -18.05
CA GLN A 402 -12.06 2.56 -18.81
C GLN A 402 -12.25 2.78 -20.31
N ARG A 403 -13.45 3.07 -20.84
CA ARG A 403 -13.64 3.37 -22.28
C ARG A 403 -12.75 4.50 -22.79
N ILE A 404 -12.49 5.52 -21.97
CA ILE A 404 -11.64 6.66 -22.36
C ILE A 404 -10.20 6.20 -22.54
N ASP A 405 -9.63 5.55 -21.52
CA ASP A 405 -8.24 5.07 -21.57
C ASP A 405 -8.08 3.92 -22.57
N ASN A 406 -9.01 2.96 -22.61
CA ASN A 406 -9.01 1.85 -23.58
C ASN A 406 -9.13 2.32 -25.03
N GLY A 407 -9.68 3.51 -25.28
CA GLY A 407 -9.72 4.15 -26.59
C GLY A 407 -8.36 4.67 -27.06
N LEU A 408 -7.40 4.83 -26.15
CA LEU A 408 -6.02 5.22 -26.44
C LEU A 408 -5.09 4.02 -26.62
N THR A 409 -5.53 2.82 -26.24
CA THR A 409 -4.72 1.60 -26.22
C THR A 409 -4.97 0.67 -27.39
N VAL A 410 -4.13 -0.35 -27.50
CA VAL A 410 -4.41 -1.52 -28.32
C VAL A 410 -5.23 -2.52 -27.50
N THR A 411 -6.53 -2.54 -27.76
CA THR A 411 -7.49 -3.31 -26.95
C THR A 411 -8.01 -4.52 -27.71
N TYR A 412 -8.08 -5.68 -27.06
CA TYR A 412 -8.64 -6.91 -27.57
C TYR A 412 -9.78 -7.41 -26.68
N THR A 413 -10.92 -7.76 -27.26
CA THR A 413 -12.11 -8.17 -26.51
C THR A 413 -12.55 -9.58 -26.94
N SER A 414 -12.96 -10.42 -25.99
CA SER A 414 -13.55 -11.73 -26.28
C SER A 414 -14.94 -11.60 -26.92
N ALA A 415 -15.49 -12.71 -27.41
CA ALA A 415 -16.93 -12.80 -27.56
C ALA A 415 -17.60 -12.71 -26.16
N PRO A 416 -18.87 -12.28 -26.09
CA PRO A 416 -19.63 -12.35 -24.85
C PRO A 416 -19.61 -13.76 -24.26
N LEU A 417 -19.33 -13.87 -22.98
CA LEU A 417 -19.27 -15.13 -22.26
C LEU A 417 -20.65 -15.79 -22.23
N THR A 418 -20.70 -17.09 -22.45
CA THR A 418 -21.95 -17.87 -22.37
C THR A 418 -22.32 -18.25 -20.93
N ALA A 419 -21.36 -18.19 -20.01
CA ALA A 419 -21.52 -18.43 -18.58
C ALA A 419 -20.62 -17.46 -17.80
N SER A 420 -20.96 -17.22 -16.53
CA SER A 420 -20.13 -16.39 -15.64
C SER A 420 -18.75 -17.01 -15.41
N MET A 421 -17.73 -16.17 -15.32
CA MET A 421 -16.35 -16.55 -15.02
C MET A 421 -15.93 -15.92 -13.70
N ASP A 422 -15.82 -16.74 -12.65
CA ASP A 422 -15.19 -16.33 -11.39
C ASP A 422 -13.66 -16.40 -11.57
N ILE A 423 -13.00 -15.25 -11.51
CA ILE A 423 -11.55 -15.07 -11.55
C ILE A 423 -11.03 -15.07 -10.11
N LEU A 424 -10.04 -15.91 -9.83
CA LEU A 424 -9.27 -15.86 -8.59
C LEU A 424 -7.83 -16.29 -8.88
N GLY A 425 -6.89 -15.34 -8.82
CA GLY A 425 -5.48 -15.61 -9.09
C GLY A 425 -4.79 -14.43 -9.77
N GLN A 426 -3.60 -14.66 -10.32
CA GLN A 426 -2.79 -13.65 -11.02
C GLN A 426 -2.87 -13.77 -12.55
N PRO A 427 -3.57 -12.87 -13.27
CA PRO A 427 -3.54 -12.85 -14.72
C PRO A 427 -2.15 -12.51 -15.28
N THR A 428 -1.80 -13.08 -16.44
CA THR A 428 -0.49 -12.84 -17.08
C THR A 428 -0.62 -12.65 -18.58
N PHE A 429 0.18 -11.74 -19.15
CA PHE A 429 0.31 -11.55 -20.58
C PHE A 429 1.77 -11.71 -20.99
N SER A 430 2.05 -12.66 -21.89
CA SER A 430 3.39 -12.94 -22.41
C SER A 430 3.45 -12.72 -23.91
N VAL A 431 4.51 -12.08 -24.40
CA VAL A 431 4.70 -11.80 -25.83
C VAL A 431 6.17 -11.56 -26.15
N ARG A 432 6.58 -11.90 -27.38
CA ARG A 432 7.85 -11.44 -27.95
C ARG A 432 7.63 -10.11 -28.66
N LEU A 433 8.46 -9.11 -28.37
CA LEU A 433 8.34 -7.78 -28.97
C LEU A 433 9.68 -7.15 -29.31
N THR A 434 9.68 -6.12 -30.16
CA THR A 434 10.83 -5.21 -30.35
C THR A 434 10.45 -3.80 -29.89
N CYS A 435 11.44 -3.01 -29.48
CA CYS A 435 11.31 -1.60 -29.14
C CYS A 435 12.17 -0.76 -30.08
N ASP A 436 11.72 0.44 -30.47
CA ASP A 436 12.50 1.39 -31.27
C ASP A 436 13.50 2.23 -30.44
N GLN A 437 13.45 2.12 -29.10
CA GLN A 437 14.31 2.84 -28.15
C GLN A 437 15.01 1.90 -27.16
N PRO A 438 16.13 2.34 -26.54
CA PRO A 438 16.85 1.52 -25.55
C PRO A 438 16.10 1.23 -24.25
N LYS A 439 15.07 2.01 -23.95
CA LYS A 439 14.20 1.88 -22.79
C LYS A 439 12.75 1.87 -23.26
N GLY A 440 11.89 1.22 -22.51
CA GLY A 440 10.46 1.21 -22.74
C GLY A 440 9.76 0.38 -21.67
N LEU A 441 8.44 0.43 -21.66
CA LEU A 441 7.62 -0.37 -20.77
C LEU A 441 6.47 -0.99 -21.56
N LEU A 442 6.06 -2.18 -21.17
CA LEU A 442 4.81 -2.79 -21.62
C LEU A 442 3.82 -2.79 -20.45
N PHE A 443 2.66 -2.17 -20.67
CA PHE A 443 1.52 -2.19 -19.77
C PHE A 443 0.43 -3.11 -20.32
N ALA A 444 -0.23 -3.84 -19.44
CA ALA A 444 -1.38 -4.67 -19.77
C ALA A 444 -2.47 -4.54 -18.70
N GLN A 445 -3.73 -4.44 -19.12
CA GLN A 445 -4.89 -4.32 -18.23
C GLN A 445 -5.98 -5.29 -18.63
N LEU A 446 -6.62 -5.89 -17.62
CA LEU A 446 -7.80 -6.72 -17.73
C LEU A 446 -9.05 -5.92 -17.34
N CYS A 447 -10.06 -5.91 -18.21
CA CYS A 447 -11.36 -5.29 -17.95
C CYS A 447 -12.52 -6.26 -18.19
N ASP A 448 -13.60 -6.02 -17.45
CA ASP A 448 -14.95 -6.53 -17.72
C ASP A 448 -15.69 -5.55 -18.62
N ILE A 449 -16.17 -6.03 -19.77
CA ILE A 449 -16.95 -5.24 -20.73
C ILE A 449 -18.43 -5.64 -20.64
N ALA A 450 -19.25 -4.72 -20.15
CA ALA A 450 -20.69 -4.89 -20.05
C ALA A 450 -21.37 -4.89 -21.44
N PRO A 451 -22.61 -5.41 -21.57
CA PRO A 451 -23.35 -5.44 -22.84
C PRO A 451 -23.61 -4.07 -23.47
N ASP A 452 -23.63 -3.00 -22.66
CA ASP A 452 -23.75 -1.61 -23.12
C ASP A 452 -22.39 -0.97 -23.50
N GLY A 453 -21.30 -1.74 -23.37
CA GLY A 453 -19.94 -1.34 -23.66
C GLY A 453 -19.20 -0.65 -22.50
N ALA A 454 -19.82 -0.47 -21.33
CA ALA A 454 -19.09 0.06 -20.17
C ALA A 454 -17.92 -0.85 -19.82
N ALA A 455 -16.76 -0.26 -19.49
CA ALA A 455 -15.53 -1.00 -19.23
C ALA A 455 -15.09 -0.83 -17.77
N THR A 456 -15.27 -1.89 -16.98
CA THR A 456 -14.89 -1.93 -15.56
C THR A 456 -13.48 -2.48 -15.42
N HIS A 457 -12.63 -1.74 -14.71
CA HIS A 457 -11.28 -2.18 -14.36
C HIS A 457 -11.33 -3.40 -13.42
N ILE A 458 -10.58 -4.46 -13.75
CA ILE A 458 -10.39 -5.61 -12.85
C ILE A 458 -8.98 -5.57 -12.24
N THR A 459 -7.94 -5.57 -13.08
CA THR A 459 -6.54 -5.58 -12.63
C THR A 459 -5.63 -5.12 -13.77
N TYR A 460 -4.38 -4.79 -13.46
CA TYR A 460 -3.36 -4.39 -14.42
C TYR A 460 -1.97 -4.83 -13.97
N GLY A 461 -1.03 -4.74 -14.90
CA GLY A 461 0.38 -4.97 -14.66
C GLY A 461 1.24 -4.19 -15.63
N MET A 462 2.53 -4.10 -15.31
CA MET A 462 3.51 -3.49 -16.19
C MET A 462 4.87 -4.19 -16.06
N LYS A 463 5.68 -4.10 -17.11
CA LYS A 463 7.08 -4.53 -17.07
C LYS A 463 7.95 -3.53 -17.80
N ASN A 464 8.96 -3.03 -17.10
CA ASN A 464 10.03 -2.25 -17.71
C ASN A 464 10.96 -3.19 -18.50
N LEU A 465 11.16 -2.88 -19.78
CA LEU A 465 11.90 -3.72 -20.71
C LEU A 465 13.37 -3.86 -20.36
N VAL A 466 13.95 -2.91 -19.60
CA VAL A 466 15.36 -2.97 -19.20
C VAL A 466 15.62 -4.09 -18.18
N HIS A 467 14.57 -4.63 -17.57
CA HIS A 467 14.64 -5.75 -16.61
C HIS A 467 14.18 -7.09 -17.22
N CYS A 468 14.17 -7.19 -18.55
CA CYS A 468 13.92 -8.43 -19.28
C CYS A 468 15.20 -9.21 -19.65
N GLY A 469 16.37 -8.70 -19.26
CA GLY A 469 17.65 -9.39 -19.43
C GLY A 469 17.79 -10.63 -18.53
N PRO A 470 18.88 -11.41 -18.69
CA PRO A 470 19.09 -12.67 -17.95
C PRO A 470 19.11 -12.54 -16.42
N GLU A 471 19.53 -11.38 -15.91
CA GLU A 471 19.59 -11.10 -14.45
C GLU A 471 18.28 -10.48 -13.91
N GLY A 472 17.27 -10.31 -14.77
CA GLY A 472 15.96 -9.77 -14.39
C GLY A 472 16.05 -8.39 -13.75
N ASP A 473 15.39 -8.23 -12.61
CA ASP A 473 15.32 -6.95 -11.88
C ASP A 473 16.62 -6.61 -11.14
N ARG A 474 17.59 -7.54 -11.03
CA ARG A 474 18.88 -7.30 -10.35
C ARG A 474 19.89 -6.52 -11.20
N ALA A 475 19.67 -6.41 -12.51
CA ALA A 475 20.50 -5.64 -13.42
C ALA A 475 19.68 -4.82 -14.41
N ILE A 476 20.33 -3.83 -15.03
CA ILE A 476 19.77 -3.03 -16.11
C ILE A 476 20.39 -3.51 -17.42
N ALA A 477 19.56 -4.03 -18.31
CA ALA A 477 19.94 -4.45 -19.65
C ALA A 477 19.18 -3.62 -20.68
N LEU A 478 19.81 -2.57 -21.21
CA LEU A 478 19.19 -1.72 -22.24
C LEU A 478 18.79 -2.58 -23.46
N VAL A 479 17.59 -2.31 -23.96
CA VAL A 479 17.10 -2.95 -25.19
C VAL A 479 17.95 -2.46 -26.36
N GLN A 480 18.36 -3.36 -27.24
CA GLN A 480 18.92 -2.95 -28.52
C GLN A 480 17.75 -2.63 -29.46
N PRO A 481 17.63 -1.40 -30.00
CA PRO A 481 16.52 -1.04 -30.86
C PRO A 481 16.32 -2.04 -32.02
N GLY A 482 15.08 -2.52 -32.18
CA GLY A 482 14.71 -3.53 -33.19
C GLY A 482 15.05 -4.98 -32.82
N GLN A 483 15.78 -5.24 -31.73
CA GLN A 483 16.03 -6.60 -31.25
C GLN A 483 14.81 -7.14 -30.50
N ALA A 484 14.45 -8.39 -30.79
CA ALA A 484 13.33 -9.06 -30.13
C ALA A 484 13.68 -9.46 -28.69
N VAL A 485 12.76 -9.21 -27.76
CA VAL A 485 12.85 -9.54 -26.33
C VAL A 485 11.57 -10.26 -25.92
N GLN A 486 11.69 -11.30 -25.09
CA GLN A 486 10.54 -11.96 -24.49
C GLN A 486 10.12 -11.16 -23.25
N VAL A 487 8.83 -10.84 -23.16
CA VAL A 487 8.27 -10.05 -22.07
C VAL A 487 7.08 -10.79 -21.49
N THR A 488 7.00 -10.81 -20.16
CA THR A 488 5.82 -11.26 -19.42
C THR A 488 5.42 -10.16 -18.46
N VAL A 489 4.19 -9.67 -18.61
CA VAL A 489 3.53 -8.77 -17.68
C VAL A 489 2.68 -9.61 -16.75
N LYS A 490 3.01 -9.58 -15.45
CA LYS A 490 2.14 -10.11 -14.40
C LYS A 490 1.22 -8.98 -13.95
N MET A 491 -0.08 -9.24 -13.93
CA MET A 491 -1.05 -8.32 -13.34
C MET A 491 -1.18 -8.59 -11.84
N ASP A 492 -1.87 -7.72 -11.12
CA ASP A 492 -2.15 -7.94 -9.70
C ASP A 492 -3.15 -9.09 -9.51
N PHE A 493 -3.00 -9.83 -8.40
CA PHE A 493 -3.99 -10.83 -8.00
C PHE A 493 -5.37 -10.18 -7.82
N CYS A 494 -6.42 -10.86 -8.27
CA CYS A 494 -7.78 -10.35 -8.13
C CYS A 494 -8.79 -11.46 -7.84
N GLY A 495 -9.91 -11.07 -7.23
CA GLY A 495 -11.11 -11.89 -7.03
C GLY A 495 -12.33 -11.21 -7.63
N TYR A 496 -12.77 -11.63 -8.82
CA TYR A 496 -13.80 -10.91 -9.59
C TYR A 496 -14.68 -11.86 -10.43
N CYS A 497 -15.98 -11.59 -10.54
CA CYS A 497 -16.90 -12.35 -11.38
C CYS A 497 -17.25 -11.56 -12.65
N VAL A 498 -16.85 -12.07 -13.82
CA VAL A 498 -17.33 -11.57 -15.12
C VAL A 498 -18.64 -12.27 -15.47
N PRO A 499 -19.79 -11.56 -15.56
CA PRO A 499 -21.09 -12.19 -15.77
C PRO A 499 -21.26 -12.82 -17.15
N ALA A 500 -22.22 -13.74 -17.28
CA ALA A 500 -22.66 -14.20 -18.60
C ALA A 500 -23.21 -13.01 -19.41
N GLY A 501 -22.89 -12.95 -20.69
CA GLY A 501 -23.22 -11.83 -21.59
C GLY A 501 -22.23 -10.67 -21.56
N HIS A 502 -21.35 -10.59 -20.56
CA HIS A 502 -20.21 -9.67 -20.57
C HIS A 502 -19.04 -10.25 -21.35
N SER A 503 -18.02 -9.44 -21.65
CA SER A 503 -16.80 -9.89 -22.35
C SER A 503 -15.56 -9.59 -21.53
N VAL A 504 -14.52 -10.41 -21.71
CA VAL A 504 -13.18 -10.16 -21.17
C VAL A 504 -12.40 -9.28 -22.16
N SER A 505 -11.70 -8.26 -21.66
CA SER A 505 -10.86 -7.39 -22.48
C SER A 505 -9.42 -7.31 -21.97
N LEU A 506 -8.47 -7.24 -22.90
CA LEU A 506 -7.05 -7.00 -22.69
C LEU A 506 -6.64 -5.69 -23.39
N SER A 507 -6.25 -4.68 -22.63
CA SER A 507 -5.73 -3.41 -23.14
C SER A 507 -4.21 -3.36 -23.00
N LEU A 508 -3.51 -3.01 -24.09
CA LEU A 508 -2.04 -2.94 -24.16
C LEU A 508 -1.56 -1.52 -24.45
N ALA A 509 -0.58 -1.06 -23.67
CA ALA A 509 0.00 0.27 -23.78
C ALA A 509 1.53 0.27 -23.53
N ASN A 510 2.18 1.40 -23.81
CA ASN A 510 3.61 1.61 -23.54
C ASN A 510 3.89 2.84 -22.66
N ASN A 511 2.88 3.34 -21.95
CA ASN A 511 2.98 4.33 -20.87
C ASN A 511 1.74 4.22 -19.96
N TYR A 512 1.78 4.81 -18.76
CA TYR A 512 0.63 4.83 -17.85
C TYR A 512 0.66 6.05 -16.91
N TRP A 513 0.31 7.22 -17.40
CA TRP A 513 0.28 8.48 -16.67
C TRP A 513 -1.11 8.76 -16.08
N PRO A 514 -1.24 9.25 -14.83
CA PRO A 514 -0.20 9.79 -13.95
C PRO A 514 0.42 8.77 -12.99
N MET A 515 0.16 7.47 -13.13
CA MET A 515 0.64 6.48 -12.16
C MET A 515 2.15 6.25 -12.24
N VAL A 516 2.70 6.20 -13.47
CA VAL A 516 4.08 5.87 -13.76
C VAL A 516 4.80 7.06 -14.38
N TRP A 517 6.03 7.33 -13.94
CA TRP A 517 6.87 8.35 -14.58
C TRP A 517 7.21 7.94 -16.01
N CYS A 518 6.99 8.83 -16.97
CA CYS A 518 7.15 8.53 -18.38
C CYS A 518 8.63 8.29 -18.79
N SER A 519 8.84 7.44 -19.80
CA SER A 519 10.17 7.21 -20.39
C SER A 519 10.73 8.46 -21.10
N PRO A 520 12.06 8.58 -21.33
CA PRO A 520 12.66 9.80 -21.89
C PRO A 520 12.23 10.11 -23.32
N ALA A 521 11.67 9.12 -24.03
CA ALA A 521 11.15 9.24 -25.39
C ALA A 521 9.83 8.48 -25.49
N ASN A 522 8.94 8.92 -26.39
CA ASN A 522 7.72 8.19 -26.72
C ASN A 522 8.06 7.02 -27.66
N THR A 523 8.09 5.83 -27.09
CA THR A 523 8.56 4.59 -27.73
C THR A 523 7.50 4.00 -28.67
N THR A 524 7.91 3.07 -29.52
CA THR A 524 7.05 2.20 -30.32
C THR A 524 7.41 0.76 -30.00
N LEU A 525 6.42 -0.02 -29.60
CA LEU A 525 6.58 -1.47 -29.45
C LEU A 525 5.95 -2.18 -30.63
N LEU A 526 6.63 -3.19 -31.16
CA LEU A 526 6.12 -4.08 -32.19
C LEU A 526 6.02 -5.49 -31.62
N LEU A 527 4.80 -5.92 -31.32
CA LEU A 527 4.49 -7.21 -30.70
C LEU A 527 4.28 -8.27 -31.78
N ASP A 528 4.88 -9.45 -31.60
CA ASP A 528 4.66 -10.62 -32.43
C ASP A 528 3.41 -11.37 -31.96
N ALA A 529 2.29 -11.18 -32.67
CA ALA A 529 0.98 -11.71 -32.29
C ALA A 529 0.95 -13.24 -32.18
N ALA A 530 1.80 -13.94 -32.94
CA ALA A 530 1.88 -15.40 -32.91
C ALA A 530 2.44 -15.94 -31.59
N THR A 531 3.17 -15.10 -30.84
CA THR A 531 3.77 -15.45 -29.54
C THR A 531 2.96 -14.97 -28.35
N ALA A 532 1.88 -14.22 -28.60
CA ALA A 532 1.13 -13.57 -27.55
C ALA A 532 0.17 -14.54 -26.85
N VAL A 533 0.31 -14.66 -25.53
CA VAL A 533 -0.52 -15.51 -24.69
C VAL A 533 -1.00 -14.70 -23.49
N PHE A 534 -2.32 -14.61 -23.32
CA PHE A 534 -2.99 -14.01 -22.18
C PHE A 534 -3.67 -15.10 -21.34
N LEU A 535 -3.27 -15.26 -20.09
CA LEU A 535 -3.81 -16.26 -19.18
C LEU A 535 -4.67 -15.56 -18.12
N VAL A 536 -5.92 -15.99 -18.01
CA VAL A 536 -6.86 -15.55 -16.96
C VAL A 536 -7.12 -16.73 -16.02
N PRO A 537 -6.67 -16.69 -14.75
CA PRO A 537 -6.93 -17.72 -13.78
C PRO A 537 -8.39 -17.69 -13.33
N VAL A 538 -9.01 -18.86 -13.28
CA VAL A 538 -10.40 -19.00 -12.84
C VAL A 538 -10.45 -19.77 -11.52
N LEU A 539 -11.50 -19.53 -10.75
CA LEU A 539 -11.70 -20.11 -9.43
C LEU A 539 -11.55 -21.63 -9.47
N HIS A 540 -10.65 -22.15 -8.63
CA HIS A 540 -10.39 -23.58 -8.57
C HIS A 540 -11.65 -24.34 -8.09
N PRO A 541 -12.02 -25.49 -8.68
CA PRO A 541 -13.24 -26.24 -8.30
C PRO A 541 -13.27 -26.74 -6.85
N SER A 542 -12.11 -26.77 -6.16
CA SER A 542 -12.03 -27.12 -4.74
C SER A 542 -12.41 -25.96 -3.80
N ALA A 543 -12.58 -24.74 -4.33
CA ALA A 543 -12.98 -23.61 -3.51
C ALA A 543 -14.45 -23.76 -3.10
N ALA A 544 -14.72 -23.60 -1.81
CA ALA A 544 -16.07 -23.65 -1.26
C ALA A 544 -16.63 -22.23 -1.11
N ILE A 545 -17.87 -21.99 -1.53
CA ILE A 545 -18.58 -20.76 -1.17
C ILE A 545 -18.93 -20.84 0.32
N VAL A 546 -18.54 -19.82 1.07
CA VAL A 546 -18.72 -19.76 2.53
C VAL A 546 -19.41 -18.45 2.92
N PRO A 547 -19.97 -18.34 4.15
CA PRO A 547 -20.50 -17.07 4.64
C PRO A 547 -19.45 -15.95 4.75
N GLY A 548 -18.17 -16.33 4.90
CA GLY A 548 -17.06 -15.42 5.16
C GLY A 548 -16.90 -15.07 6.64
N PRO A 549 -16.00 -14.13 6.96
CA PRO A 549 -15.84 -13.62 8.31
C PRO A 549 -17.07 -12.80 8.76
N ASP A 550 -17.25 -12.66 10.07
CA ASP A 550 -18.31 -11.82 10.64
C ASP A 550 -18.22 -10.39 10.08
N PRO A 551 -19.27 -9.88 9.41
CA PRO A 551 -19.21 -8.57 8.76
C PRO A 551 -19.50 -7.40 9.70
N ILE A 552 -19.77 -7.64 10.99
CA ILE A 552 -20.15 -6.61 11.96
C ILE A 552 -18.96 -6.29 12.86
N PRO A 553 -18.24 -5.18 12.64
CA PRO A 553 -17.04 -4.92 13.42
C PRO A 553 -17.37 -4.50 14.84
N GLU A 554 -16.63 -5.06 15.80
CA GLU A 554 -16.65 -4.64 17.20
C GLU A 554 -15.38 -3.84 17.54
N VAL A 555 -15.54 -2.72 18.24
CA VAL A 555 -14.44 -1.81 18.63
C VAL A 555 -14.66 -1.27 20.04
N ALA A 556 -13.62 -0.74 20.68
CA ALA A 556 -13.76 0.06 21.89
C ALA A 556 -14.26 1.49 21.59
N ALA A 557 -14.41 2.30 22.64
CA ALA A 557 -14.82 3.68 22.51
C ALA A 557 -13.90 4.47 21.56
N SER A 558 -14.51 5.37 20.78
CA SER A 558 -13.77 6.27 19.89
C SER A 558 -13.09 7.40 20.66
N THR A 559 -12.11 8.02 20.01
CA THR A 559 -11.40 9.17 20.59
C THR A 559 -12.30 10.37 20.82
N PRO A 560 -12.29 10.96 22.04
CA PRO A 560 -12.92 12.23 22.30
C PRO A 560 -12.29 13.34 21.44
N MET A 561 -13.08 13.91 20.54
CA MET A 561 -12.64 14.96 19.64
C MET A 561 -13.72 16.00 19.40
N THR A 562 -13.26 17.24 19.22
CA THR A 562 -14.07 18.35 18.74
C THR A 562 -13.71 18.66 17.30
N VAL A 563 -14.71 18.65 16.40
CA VAL A 563 -14.54 19.09 15.01
C VAL A 563 -14.42 20.61 14.99
N ILE A 564 -13.28 21.12 14.54
CA ILE A 564 -13.03 22.57 14.38
C ILE A 564 -13.55 23.04 13.03
N SER A 565 -13.27 22.29 11.97
CA SER A 565 -13.84 22.52 10.64
C SER A 565 -13.93 21.22 9.84
N PRO A 566 -14.94 21.06 8.98
CA PRO A 566 -15.00 19.91 8.08
C PRO A 566 -13.83 19.95 7.09
N GLY A 567 -13.39 18.77 6.66
CA GLY A 567 -12.46 18.61 5.57
C GLY A 567 -13.16 18.25 4.26
N TYR A 568 -12.39 18.22 3.17
CA TYR A 568 -12.86 17.74 1.88
C TYR A 568 -11.68 17.30 1.01
N VAL A 569 -11.99 16.47 0.01
CA VAL A 569 -11.06 16.11 -1.06
C VAL A 569 -11.65 16.53 -2.40
N ASP A 570 -10.83 17.24 -3.17
CA ASP A 570 -11.10 17.55 -4.57
C ASP A 570 -10.12 16.79 -5.47
N ARG A 571 -10.65 16.15 -6.51
CA ARG A 571 -9.85 15.55 -7.58
C ARG A 571 -10.42 15.95 -8.94
N PHE A 572 -9.58 16.48 -9.81
CA PHE A 572 -9.99 16.84 -11.17
C PHE A 572 -8.84 16.73 -12.16
N VAL A 573 -9.23 16.57 -13.43
CA VAL A 573 -8.33 16.55 -14.58
C VAL A 573 -8.73 17.69 -15.52
N SER A 574 -7.75 18.45 -16.02
CA SER A 574 -7.97 19.49 -17.03
C SER A 574 -7.07 19.29 -18.24
N TYR A 575 -7.52 19.78 -19.39
CA TYR A 575 -6.80 19.70 -20.67
C TYR A 575 -6.66 21.09 -21.31
N ASP A 576 -5.42 21.57 -21.43
CA ASP A 576 -5.08 22.74 -22.23
C ASP A 576 -4.93 22.32 -23.70
N ILE A 577 -5.95 22.61 -24.50
CA ILE A 577 -6.02 22.25 -25.93
C ILE A 577 -4.89 22.93 -26.74
N VAL A 578 -4.50 24.15 -26.38
CA VAL A 578 -3.50 24.92 -27.14
C VAL A 578 -2.11 24.34 -26.92
N ARG A 579 -1.80 23.99 -25.67
CA ARG A 579 -0.51 23.41 -25.28
C ARG A 579 -0.46 21.90 -25.41
N ASP A 580 -1.61 21.25 -25.62
CA ASP A 580 -1.76 19.79 -25.58
C ASP A 580 -1.18 19.23 -24.26
N THR A 581 -1.65 19.79 -23.14
CA THR A 581 -1.13 19.51 -21.79
C THR A 581 -2.27 19.12 -20.86
N TRP A 582 -2.09 18.00 -20.17
CA TRP A 582 -3.00 17.48 -19.16
C TRP A 582 -2.50 17.83 -17.77
N THR A 583 -3.42 18.22 -16.87
CA THR A 583 -3.11 18.48 -15.46
C THR A 583 -4.02 17.64 -14.57
N CYS A 584 -3.45 16.86 -13.66
CA CYS A 584 -4.14 16.11 -12.63
C CYS A 584 -3.93 16.81 -11.29
N VAL A 585 -5.02 17.15 -10.60
CA VAL A 585 -4.98 17.77 -9.28
C VAL A 585 -5.70 16.90 -8.26
N THR A 586 -5.07 16.70 -7.11
CA THR A 586 -5.71 16.20 -5.89
C THR A 586 -5.45 17.17 -4.76
N SER A 587 -6.48 17.61 -4.04
CA SER A 587 -6.34 18.49 -2.87
C SER A 587 -7.09 17.89 -1.69
N GLY A 588 -6.40 17.60 -0.59
CA GLY A 588 -6.97 17.25 0.70
C GLY A 588 -6.89 18.46 1.64
N VAL A 589 -8.02 18.88 2.17
CA VAL A 589 -8.13 20.03 3.09
C VAL A 589 -8.69 19.58 4.42
N GLY A 590 -8.04 19.98 5.52
CA GLY A 590 -8.34 19.53 6.87
C GLY A 590 -7.74 18.18 7.22
N GLY A 591 -7.14 17.48 6.27
CA GLY A 591 -6.39 16.24 6.47
C GLY A 591 -5.84 15.77 5.13
N VAL A 592 -4.91 14.81 5.14
CA VAL A 592 -4.28 14.28 3.92
C VAL A 592 -5.34 13.78 2.94
N PHE A 593 -6.44 13.26 3.47
CA PHE A 593 -7.57 12.70 2.73
C PHE A 593 -8.89 13.46 3.00
N GLY A 594 -8.79 14.70 3.50
CA GLY A 594 -9.96 15.56 3.71
C GLY A 594 -10.81 15.20 4.93
N GLU A 595 -10.20 14.60 5.96
CA GLU A 595 -10.90 14.14 7.16
C GLU A 595 -11.51 15.29 7.97
N GLY A 596 -10.78 16.41 8.09
CA GLY A 596 -11.21 17.61 8.80
C GLY A 596 -10.25 18.03 9.90
N ILE A 597 -10.34 19.30 10.31
CA ILE A 597 -9.51 19.83 11.39
C ILE A 597 -10.15 19.44 12.71
N PHE A 598 -9.44 18.66 13.52
CA PHE A 598 -9.93 18.18 14.80
C PHE A 598 -9.05 18.65 15.94
N ARG A 599 -9.68 18.92 17.09
CA ARG A 599 -9.02 19.00 18.39
C ARG A 599 -9.21 17.68 19.13
N PHE A 600 -8.12 17.09 19.58
CA PHE A 600 -8.13 15.97 20.52
C PHE A 600 -8.36 16.51 21.93
N ASP A 601 -9.53 16.23 22.50
CA ASP A 601 -9.99 16.91 23.73
C ASP A 601 -9.13 16.54 24.96
N ASP A 602 -8.63 15.29 25.01
CA ASP A 602 -7.80 14.80 26.13
C ASP A 602 -6.42 15.47 26.24
N ILE A 603 -5.91 16.01 25.13
CA ILE A 603 -4.55 16.58 25.05
C ILE A 603 -4.54 18.02 24.55
N ASP A 604 -5.72 18.62 24.37
CA ASP A 604 -5.94 19.98 23.89
C ASP A 604 -5.05 20.36 22.70
N THR A 605 -4.95 19.44 21.73
CA THR A 605 -4.11 19.58 20.53
C THR A 605 -4.99 19.57 19.29
N THR A 606 -4.88 20.61 18.47
CA THR A 606 -5.51 20.69 17.15
C THR A 606 -4.49 20.39 16.07
N LEU A 607 -4.86 19.53 15.12
CA LEU A 607 -4.05 19.16 13.97
C LEU A 607 -4.76 19.57 12.67
N GLU A 608 -4.04 20.31 11.83
CA GLU A 608 -4.42 20.62 10.45
C GLU A 608 -3.31 20.11 9.52
N HIS A 609 -3.66 19.27 8.55
CA HIS A 609 -2.75 18.85 7.49
C HIS A 609 -3.43 19.04 6.14
N ASN A 610 -2.98 20.01 5.35
CA ASN A 610 -3.47 20.20 3.98
C ASN A 610 -2.42 19.69 3.00
N LEU A 611 -2.87 19.03 1.95
CA LEU A 611 -2.02 18.49 0.88
C LEU A 611 -2.63 18.86 -0.47
N ARG A 612 -1.80 19.34 -1.40
CA ARG A 612 -2.16 19.47 -2.81
C ARG A 612 -1.08 18.85 -3.67
N ARG A 613 -1.53 18.03 -4.62
CA ARG A 613 -0.72 17.33 -5.63
C ARG A 613 -1.15 17.86 -7.00
N GLU A 614 -0.19 18.23 -7.83
CA GLU A 614 -0.42 18.73 -9.18
C GLU A 614 0.59 18.10 -10.14
N LEU A 615 0.10 17.28 -11.07
CA LEU A 615 0.90 16.59 -12.08
C LEU A 615 0.54 17.12 -13.47
N THR A 616 1.53 17.51 -14.26
CA THR A 616 1.33 18.00 -15.63
C THR A 616 2.15 17.21 -16.64
N LEU A 617 1.57 16.93 -17.81
CA LEU A 617 2.26 16.28 -18.93
C LEU A 617 1.68 16.72 -20.27
N SER A 618 2.54 17.04 -21.24
CA SER A 618 2.16 17.25 -22.63
C SER A 618 2.30 15.99 -23.46
N ASN A 619 1.32 15.72 -24.33
CA ASN A 619 1.42 14.64 -25.31
C ASN A 619 2.51 14.86 -26.37
N ARG A 620 3.03 16.09 -26.48
CA ARG A 620 4.06 16.47 -27.46
C ARG A 620 5.46 16.05 -27.02
N ASP A 621 5.70 15.97 -25.72
CA ASP A 621 7.04 15.78 -25.17
C ASP A 621 6.97 15.09 -23.80
N PRO A 622 7.48 13.85 -23.64
CA PRO A 622 7.54 13.20 -22.35
C PRO A 622 8.41 13.97 -21.34
N LEU A 623 9.38 14.77 -21.78
CA LEU A 623 10.22 15.56 -20.88
C LEU A 623 9.47 16.73 -20.23
N SER A 624 8.24 17.02 -20.66
CA SER A 624 7.37 18.01 -20.03
C SER A 624 6.74 17.57 -18.71
N ALA A 625 6.95 16.32 -18.28
CA ALA A 625 6.45 15.79 -17.02
C ALA A 625 6.91 16.65 -15.82
N HIS A 626 5.95 17.14 -15.04
CA HIS A 626 6.20 17.90 -13.82
C HIS A 626 5.22 17.43 -12.74
N TYR A 627 5.73 17.26 -11.53
CA TYR A 627 4.94 16.99 -10.34
C TYR A 627 5.27 18.00 -9.23
N THR A 628 4.29 18.78 -8.78
CA THR A 628 4.38 19.63 -7.59
C THR A 628 3.53 19.07 -6.45
N VAL A 629 4.08 19.05 -5.25
CA VAL A 629 3.37 18.74 -4.01
C VAL A 629 3.54 19.90 -3.03
N THR A 630 2.45 20.48 -2.57
CA THR A 630 2.44 21.49 -1.50
C THR A 630 1.73 20.95 -0.28
N GLN A 631 2.33 21.14 0.89
CA GLN A 631 1.79 20.70 2.16
C GLN A 631 1.84 21.82 3.19
N LYS A 632 0.82 21.84 4.05
CA LYS A 632 0.80 22.63 5.27
C LYS A 632 0.50 21.69 6.43
N VAL A 633 1.33 21.73 7.47
CA VAL A 633 1.13 20.97 8.70
C VAL A 633 1.14 21.95 9.86
N LYS A 634 -0.02 22.15 10.48
CA LYS A 634 -0.18 23.06 11.61
C LYS A 634 -0.61 22.30 12.85
N VAL A 635 0.16 22.46 13.91
CA VAL A 635 -0.13 21.91 15.24
C VAL A 635 -0.36 23.08 16.17
N ASN A 636 -1.55 23.12 16.79
CA ASN A 636 -1.93 24.17 17.73
C ASN A 636 -2.16 23.55 19.11
N ARG A 637 -1.44 24.11 20.10
CA ARG A 637 -1.58 23.86 21.53
C ARG A 637 -1.60 25.21 22.26
N PRO A 638 -2.16 25.32 23.48
CA PRO A 638 -2.35 26.60 24.19
C PRO A 638 -1.16 27.56 24.28
N ARG A 639 0.09 27.06 24.18
CA ARG A 639 1.33 27.86 24.28
C ARG A 639 2.30 27.62 23.12
N CYS A 640 1.93 26.78 22.16
CA CYS A 640 2.80 26.31 21.11
C CYS A 640 2.00 26.13 19.82
N VAL A 641 2.14 27.08 18.91
CA VAL A 641 1.62 26.98 17.56
C VAL A 641 2.80 26.81 16.62
N THR A 642 2.86 25.69 15.91
CA THR A 642 3.83 25.46 14.84
C THR A 642 3.11 25.31 13.51
N ASP A 643 3.65 25.93 12.47
CA ASP A 643 3.12 25.83 11.11
C ASP A 643 4.28 25.55 10.16
N VAL A 644 4.23 24.39 9.48
CA VAL A 644 5.25 23.99 8.52
C VAL A 644 4.65 23.95 7.13
N ASN A 645 5.23 24.73 6.22
CA ASN A 645 4.86 24.75 4.82
C ASN A 645 5.98 24.09 4.01
N ILE A 646 5.61 23.08 3.21
CA ILE A 646 6.54 22.31 2.39
C ILE A 646 6.11 22.39 0.94
N THR A 647 7.02 22.75 0.05
CA THR A 647 6.80 22.71 -1.40
C THR A 647 7.88 21.86 -2.04
N SER A 648 7.46 20.77 -2.68
CA SER A 648 8.33 19.84 -3.36
C SER A 648 7.99 19.77 -4.85
N THR A 649 9.01 19.64 -5.68
CA THR A 649 8.86 19.48 -7.14
C THR A 649 9.72 18.34 -7.68
N GLN A 650 9.21 17.63 -8.68
CA GLN A 650 9.92 16.65 -9.50
C GLN A 650 9.69 16.98 -10.98
N HIS A 651 10.77 17.09 -11.74
CA HIS A 651 10.75 17.22 -13.20
C HIS A 651 11.94 16.49 -13.80
N CYS A 652 12.07 16.45 -15.14
CA CYS A 652 13.12 15.67 -15.79
C CYS A 652 13.70 16.34 -17.03
N ASP A 653 14.90 15.90 -17.40
CA ASP A 653 15.38 15.89 -18.78
C ASP A 653 15.60 14.45 -19.24
N ALA A 654 16.25 14.25 -20.38
CA ALA A 654 16.49 12.91 -20.93
C ALA A 654 17.38 12.02 -20.05
N GLU A 655 18.24 12.60 -19.21
CA GLU A 655 19.26 11.92 -18.43
C GLU A 655 18.99 11.93 -16.92
N TYR A 656 18.29 12.94 -16.40
CA TYR A 656 18.12 13.14 -14.96
C TYR A 656 16.67 13.47 -14.56
N LEU A 657 16.31 13.01 -13.36
CA LEU A 657 15.24 13.57 -12.55
C LEU A 657 15.82 14.66 -11.64
N TYR A 658 15.08 15.73 -11.46
CA TYR A 658 15.40 16.86 -10.62
C TYR A 658 14.37 16.95 -9.51
N ILE A 659 14.79 16.71 -8.27
CA ILE A 659 13.91 16.64 -7.11
C ILE A 659 14.33 17.75 -6.15
N ARG A 660 13.37 18.62 -5.80
CA ARG A 660 13.58 19.74 -4.86
C ARG A 660 12.52 19.71 -3.78
N SER A 661 12.87 20.07 -2.56
CA SER A 661 11.94 20.34 -1.46
C SER A 661 12.36 21.61 -0.72
N THR A 662 11.40 22.49 -0.44
CA THR A 662 11.58 23.70 0.36
C THR A 662 10.70 23.57 1.59
N ILE A 663 11.31 23.64 2.78
CA ILE A 663 10.64 23.53 4.07
C ILE A 663 10.78 24.87 4.79
N LYS A 664 9.65 25.47 5.18
CA LYS A 664 9.60 26.69 6.00
C LYS A 664 8.77 26.42 7.25
N ALA A 665 9.30 26.72 8.42
CA ALA A 665 8.57 26.53 9.68
C ALA A 665 8.48 27.83 10.48
N THR A 666 7.29 28.07 11.04
CA THR A 666 7.06 29.15 11.99
C THR A 666 6.69 28.59 13.37
N TYR A 667 7.05 29.35 14.39
CA TYR A 667 6.65 29.13 15.79
C TYR A 667 6.02 30.41 16.31
N ASN A 668 4.74 30.34 16.71
CA ASN A 668 3.94 31.49 17.13
C ASN A 668 4.05 32.66 16.13
N ASP A 669 3.89 32.35 14.84
CA ASP A 669 3.94 33.26 13.70
C ASP A 669 5.31 33.90 13.38
N GLU A 670 6.38 33.51 14.10
CA GLU A 670 7.76 33.88 13.76
C GLU A 670 8.45 32.77 12.97
N GLU A 671 9.11 33.11 11.85
CA GLU A 671 9.93 32.16 11.11
C GLU A 671 11.12 31.71 11.95
N VAL A 672 11.26 30.40 12.13
CA VAL A 672 12.35 29.80 12.92
C VAL A 672 13.25 28.88 12.11
N PHE A 673 12.83 28.52 10.90
CA PHE A 673 13.56 27.57 10.07
C PHE A 673 13.20 27.72 8.57
N GLU A 674 14.22 27.66 7.73
CA GLU A 674 14.08 27.45 6.28
C GLU A 674 15.18 26.50 5.79
N LYS A 675 14.80 25.52 4.97
CA LYS A 675 15.73 24.60 4.31
C LYS A 675 15.31 24.33 2.88
N ASN A 676 16.30 24.36 1.98
CA ASN A 676 16.17 24.01 0.58
C ASN A 676 16.99 22.74 0.31
N LEU A 677 16.33 21.70 -0.17
CA LEU A 677 16.91 20.41 -0.54
C LEU A 677 16.84 20.26 -2.05
N PHE A 678 17.91 19.76 -2.67
CA PHE A 678 17.94 19.48 -4.10
C PHE A 678 18.82 18.26 -4.40
N ARG A 679 18.31 17.35 -5.23
CA ARG A 679 19.03 16.19 -5.76
C ARG A 679 18.76 16.05 -7.25
N ARG A 680 19.77 15.55 -7.96
CA ARG A 680 19.63 15.06 -9.34
C ARG A 680 19.84 13.55 -9.33
N VAL A 681 18.92 12.80 -9.92
CA VAL A 681 18.94 11.34 -9.96
C VAL A 681 19.03 10.91 -11.41
N ARG A 682 20.00 10.05 -11.74
CA ARG A 682 20.19 9.61 -13.13
C ARG A 682 19.08 8.68 -13.55
N ARG A 683 18.48 8.85 -14.73
CA ARG A 683 17.43 7.99 -15.26
C ARG A 683 18.05 6.77 -15.92
N GLU A 684 18.57 5.79 -15.18
CA GLU A 684 19.17 4.60 -15.83
C GLU A 684 18.11 3.62 -16.35
N ALA A 685 17.10 3.34 -15.53
CA ALA A 685 15.94 2.49 -15.87
C ALA A 685 14.66 3.27 -16.16
N ILE A 686 14.65 4.61 -15.97
CA ILE A 686 13.47 5.47 -16.09
C ILE A 686 13.37 6.06 -17.49
#